data_AF-A0A182ELP5-F1
#
_entry.id   AF-A0A182ELP5-F1
#
_cell.length_a   1.000
_cell.length_b   1.000
_cell.length_c   1.000
_cell.angle_alpha   90.00
_cell.angle_beta   90.00
_cell.angle_gamma   90.00
#
_symmetry.space_group_name_H-M   'P 1'
#
loop_
_entity.id
_entity.type
_entity.pdbx_description
1 polymer ?
#
loop_
_entity_poly.entity_id
_entity_poly.type
_entity_poly.pdbx_seq_one_letter_code
_entity_poly.pdbx_strand_id
1 'polypeptide(L)'
;MVRSANTPKHPSDVILTRIPVPPCCIRPSVVSEVKSGTTEDDITMKLSEIMLINDVIEKHKKEGSPIKTISETWDHLQVQCALYINSELSGLPPDMQPKRATRGFTQRLKGKQGRFRGNLSGKRVDFSGRTVISPDPNLKIDQVGVPVHVAKILTFPEIVNTANIERMRKLILNGDDIHPGANHIVERATGNKRFLKYGNREVTAAQLKVGDIIERHLDDNDIVLFNRQPSLHKISIMSHRAKVVPGRTFRFNECACTPYNADFDGDEMNLHVPQTYEARAEASLLMGVKSNLITPRSGEPLIAAIQDFITGSYLLTHKDSFFPRSEMHRFAAAVIDSNSKKQQRIRVPPPAILKPVELWTGKQLVELIIRPDVNSKINLNLTTKNKSYTGNEEFCVKDSYVIIRNSILLCGVLDKALLGSGSKTNIFYILLRDFGEDAAADAMWRLGRVAPVFLSNRGFSIGIGDVRPSMALLKEKTELLRHGYKICDDYIESLKEGRLKAQPGCTEYETLEALILKELSAIRDHAGQACLRNLSRHNAPLTMAVCGSKGSFINISQMIACVGQQAISGHRPPDGFEDRSLPHFERRQKTPAAKGFVENSFYSGLTPTEFFFHTMGGREGLVDTAVKTAETGYMQRRLVKCLEDLCVNYDGTVRSSVGDVIEFTFGEDGLDPALMESKDGNVVDFKHILEHIRNTV
;
A
#
# COMPACT_ATOMS: atom_id res chain seq x y z
N MET A 1 -14.54 10.83 -43.65
CA MET A 1 -15.43 11.78 -42.96
C MET A 1 -16.78 11.12 -42.70
N VAL A 2 -16.97 10.56 -41.50
CA VAL A 2 -18.31 10.13 -41.06
C VAL A 2 -19.02 11.42 -40.64
N ARG A 3 -20.05 11.83 -41.38
CA ARG A 3 -20.91 12.95 -40.98
C ARG A 3 -21.38 12.67 -39.56
N SER A 4 -21.14 13.62 -38.66
CA SER A 4 -21.69 13.59 -37.30
C SER A 4 -23.17 13.25 -37.40
N ALA A 5 -23.59 12.17 -36.76
CA ALA A 5 -24.98 11.85 -36.58
C ALA A 5 -25.66 13.09 -35.99
N ASN A 6 -26.63 13.63 -36.73
CA ASN A 6 -27.59 14.58 -36.17
C ASN A 6 -28.13 13.96 -34.88
N THR A 7 -28.11 14.71 -33.79
CA THR A 7 -29.02 14.47 -32.68
C THR A 7 -30.42 14.24 -33.27
N PRO A 8 -31.23 13.31 -32.75
CA PRO A 8 -32.59 13.12 -33.26
C PRO A 8 -33.33 14.45 -33.12
N LYS A 9 -33.59 15.12 -34.25
CA LYS A 9 -34.22 16.45 -34.27
C LYS A 9 -35.73 16.32 -34.35
N HIS A 10 -36.22 15.16 -34.81
CA HIS A 10 -37.64 14.89 -34.98
C HIS A 10 -38.01 13.49 -34.44
N PRO A 11 -39.19 13.30 -33.80
CA PRO A 11 -39.60 11.99 -33.27
C PRO A 11 -39.62 10.84 -34.28
N SER A 12 -39.79 11.14 -35.58
CA SER A 12 -39.71 10.14 -36.65
C SER A 12 -38.34 9.47 -36.75
N ASP A 13 -37.27 10.12 -36.29
CA ASP A 13 -35.90 9.61 -36.34
C ASP A 13 -35.69 8.44 -35.35
N VAL A 14 -36.58 8.28 -34.38
CA VAL A 14 -36.58 7.16 -33.42
C VAL A 14 -37.10 5.87 -34.08
N ILE A 15 -37.90 6.00 -35.15
CA ILE A 15 -38.39 4.86 -35.94
C ILE A 15 -37.34 4.54 -37.01
N LEU A 16 -36.63 3.44 -36.81
CA LEU A 16 -35.56 3.01 -37.72
C LEU A 16 -36.13 2.53 -39.06
N THR A 17 -36.03 3.37 -40.08
CA THR A 17 -36.34 2.99 -41.47
C THR A 17 -35.13 2.37 -42.19
N ARG A 18 -33.92 2.65 -41.71
CA ARG A 18 -32.65 2.15 -42.26
C ARG A 18 -31.70 1.81 -41.12
N ILE A 19 -31.07 0.64 -41.18
CA ILE A 19 -30.10 0.20 -40.17
C ILE A 19 -28.68 0.37 -40.71
N PRO A 20 -27.81 1.15 -40.04
CA PRO A 20 -26.42 1.30 -40.46
C PRO A 20 -25.62 0.04 -40.15
N VAL A 21 -24.91 -0.47 -41.16
CA VAL A 21 -24.01 -1.61 -41.03
C VAL A 21 -22.60 -1.13 -40.67
N PRO A 22 -22.02 -1.57 -39.52
CA PRO A 22 -20.68 -1.16 -39.12
C PRO A 22 -19.61 -1.76 -40.04
N PRO A 23 -18.48 -1.05 -40.23
CA PRO A 23 -17.34 -1.54 -41.00
C PRO A 23 -16.69 -2.77 -40.33
N CYS A 24 -15.96 -3.57 -41.11
CA CYS A 24 -15.34 -4.81 -40.66
C CYS A 24 -14.36 -4.63 -39.48
N CYS A 25 -13.74 -3.45 -39.34
CA CYS A 25 -12.86 -3.15 -38.20
C CYS A 25 -13.55 -3.17 -36.83
N ILE A 26 -14.88 -3.00 -36.78
CA ILE A 26 -15.68 -3.09 -35.55
C ILE A 26 -16.16 -4.53 -35.29
N ARG A 27 -16.22 -5.35 -36.35
CA ARG A 27 -16.70 -6.74 -36.35
C ARG A 27 -15.65 -7.68 -36.98
N PRO A 28 -14.44 -7.76 -36.39
CA PRO A 28 -13.33 -8.50 -36.99
C PRO A 28 -13.61 -10.01 -36.99
N SER A 29 -13.33 -10.67 -38.11
CA SER A 29 -13.36 -12.12 -38.22
C SER A 29 -12.03 -12.70 -37.71
N VAL A 30 -12.08 -13.79 -36.95
CA VAL A 30 -10.89 -14.45 -36.42
C VAL A 30 -10.64 -15.73 -37.22
N VAL A 31 -9.46 -15.86 -37.80
CA VAL A 31 -9.06 -17.10 -38.49
C VAL A 31 -8.78 -18.17 -37.42
N SER A 32 -9.42 -19.33 -37.53
CA SER A 32 -9.16 -20.43 -36.62
C SER A 32 -7.86 -21.15 -37.01
N GLU A 33 -6.89 -21.24 -36.11
CA GLU A 33 -5.62 -21.93 -36.36
C GLU A 33 -5.78 -23.46 -36.44
N VAL A 34 -6.84 -24.02 -35.83
CA VAL A 34 -7.01 -25.47 -35.64
C VAL A 34 -7.91 -26.11 -36.71
N LYS A 35 -8.78 -25.33 -37.36
CA LYS A 35 -9.65 -25.80 -38.46
C LYS A 35 -9.63 -24.77 -39.58
N SER A 36 -9.53 -25.22 -40.82
CA SER A 36 -9.69 -24.36 -42.01
C SER A 36 -11.08 -23.70 -42.00
N GLY A 37 -11.16 -22.47 -41.50
CA GLY A 37 -12.39 -21.68 -41.39
C GLY A 37 -12.20 -20.39 -40.60
N THR A 38 -13.13 -19.45 -40.76
CA THR A 38 -13.20 -18.20 -39.98
C THR A 38 -14.29 -18.29 -38.92
N THR A 39 -14.04 -17.72 -37.75
CA THR A 39 -15.07 -17.47 -36.75
C THR A 39 -15.52 -16.01 -36.90
N GLU A 40 -16.76 -15.83 -37.32
CA GLU A 40 -17.36 -14.51 -37.51
C GLU A 40 -17.80 -13.90 -36.18
N ASP A 41 -17.81 -12.57 -36.13
CA ASP A 41 -18.24 -11.79 -34.97
C ASP A 41 -19.77 -11.90 -34.76
N ASP A 42 -20.22 -11.89 -33.50
CA ASP A 42 -21.64 -11.97 -33.12
C ASP A 42 -22.53 -10.93 -33.84
N ILE A 43 -22.00 -9.72 -34.07
CA ILE A 43 -22.72 -8.64 -34.78
C ILE A 43 -22.88 -9.00 -36.26
N THR A 44 -21.85 -9.59 -36.88
CA THR A 44 -21.93 -10.06 -38.28
C THR A 44 -22.98 -11.15 -38.42
N MET A 45 -23.02 -12.10 -37.49
CA MET A 45 -24.05 -13.16 -37.48
C MET A 45 -25.46 -12.55 -37.39
N LYS A 46 -25.69 -11.62 -36.47
CA LYS A 46 -26.99 -10.95 -36.32
C LYS A 46 -27.41 -10.13 -37.53
N LEU A 47 -26.47 -9.47 -38.20
CA LEU A 47 -26.75 -8.76 -39.45
C LEU A 47 -27.20 -9.70 -40.56
N SER A 48 -26.57 -10.87 -40.68
CA SER A 48 -26.98 -11.86 -41.69
C SER A 48 -28.39 -12.39 -41.46
N GLU A 49 -28.77 -12.62 -40.19
CA GLU A 49 -30.14 -13.00 -39.81
C GLU A 49 -31.15 -11.89 -40.15
N ILE A 50 -30.84 -10.64 -39.81
CA ILE A 50 -31.70 -9.47 -40.12
C ILE A 50 -31.91 -9.33 -41.64
N MET A 51 -30.84 -9.47 -42.44
CA MET A 51 -30.93 -9.40 -43.89
C MET A 51 -31.81 -10.52 -44.46
N LEU A 52 -31.61 -11.75 -43.99
CA LEU A 52 -32.39 -12.91 -44.43
C LEU A 52 -33.89 -12.73 -44.15
N ILE A 53 -34.25 -12.27 -42.94
CA ILE A 53 -35.66 -12.04 -42.57
C ILE A 53 -36.26 -10.91 -43.40
N ASN A 54 -35.49 -9.83 -43.64
CA ASN A 54 -35.94 -8.71 -44.46
C ASN A 54 -36.24 -9.15 -45.90
N ASP A 55 -35.38 -9.99 -46.50
CA ASP A 55 -35.60 -10.55 -47.84
C ASP A 55 -36.85 -11.47 -47.89
N VAL A 56 -37.10 -12.22 -46.81
CA VAL A 56 -38.30 -13.08 -46.68
C VAL A 56 -39.58 -12.24 -46.61
N ILE A 57 -39.58 -11.14 -45.84
CA ILE A 57 -40.71 -10.21 -45.79
C ILE A 57 -40.98 -9.58 -47.16
N GLU A 58 -39.93 -9.21 -47.90
CA GLU A 58 -40.08 -8.66 -49.25
C GLU A 58 -40.71 -9.69 -50.21
N LYS A 59 -40.33 -10.97 -50.12
CA LYS A 59 -40.95 -12.06 -50.90
C LYS A 59 -42.42 -12.28 -50.53
N HIS A 60 -42.75 -12.38 -49.24
CA HIS A 60 -44.13 -12.53 -48.79
C HIS A 60 -45.05 -11.40 -49.26
N LYS A 61 -44.51 -10.18 -49.34
CA LYS A 61 -45.23 -9.01 -49.87
C LYS A 61 -45.47 -9.10 -51.37
N LYS A 62 -44.52 -9.63 -52.15
CA LYS A 62 -44.64 -9.82 -53.61
C LYS A 62 -45.61 -10.95 -53.96
N GLU A 63 -45.61 -12.03 -53.18
CA GLU A 63 -46.43 -13.23 -53.42
C GLU A 63 -47.87 -13.10 -52.90
N GLY A 64 -48.22 -12.03 -52.19
CA GLY A 64 -49.55 -11.82 -51.63
C GLY A 64 -49.89 -12.76 -50.46
N SER A 65 -48.88 -13.07 -49.62
CA SER A 65 -49.07 -13.94 -48.44
C SER A 65 -50.07 -13.36 -47.43
N PRO A 66 -50.71 -14.20 -46.59
CA PRO A 66 -51.64 -13.74 -45.56
C PRO A 66 -51.01 -12.70 -44.62
N ILE A 67 -51.78 -11.67 -44.26
CA ILE A 67 -51.35 -10.57 -43.36
C ILE A 67 -50.79 -11.10 -42.03
N LYS A 68 -51.37 -12.19 -41.52
CA LYS A 68 -50.92 -12.82 -40.27
C LYS A 68 -49.47 -13.28 -40.35
N THR A 69 -49.08 -13.96 -41.43
CA THR A 69 -47.71 -14.44 -41.65
C THR A 69 -46.72 -13.29 -41.80
N ILE A 70 -47.13 -12.20 -42.47
CA ILE A 70 -46.31 -10.98 -42.61
C ILE A 70 -46.11 -10.32 -41.25
N SER A 71 -47.15 -10.23 -40.42
CA SER A 71 -47.08 -9.66 -39.07
C SER A 71 -46.15 -10.48 -38.16
N GLU A 72 -46.26 -11.81 -38.17
CA GLU A 72 -45.39 -12.69 -37.37
C GLU A 72 -43.91 -12.56 -37.77
N THR A 73 -43.64 -12.46 -39.08
CA THR A 73 -42.27 -12.27 -39.59
C THR A 73 -41.74 -10.87 -39.28
N TRP A 74 -42.60 -9.86 -39.32
CA TRP A 74 -42.28 -8.49 -38.92
C TRP A 74 -41.90 -8.41 -37.44
N ASP A 75 -42.66 -9.06 -36.56
CA ASP A 75 -42.35 -9.14 -35.12
C ASP A 75 -40.99 -9.81 -34.90
N HIS A 76 -40.69 -10.87 -35.67
CA HIS A 76 -39.38 -11.53 -35.62
C HIS A 76 -38.25 -10.60 -36.07
N LEU A 77 -38.43 -9.82 -37.15
CA LEU A 77 -37.45 -8.82 -37.59
C LEU A 77 -37.21 -7.77 -36.49
N GLN A 78 -38.28 -7.29 -35.86
CA GLN A 78 -38.19 -6.32 -34.77
C GLN A 78 -37.36 -6.86 -33.59
N VAL A 79 -37.56 -8.12 -33.21
CA VAL A 79 -36.78 -8.78 -32.15
C VAL A 79 -35.31 -8.91 -32.53
N GLN A 80 -34.97 -9.32 -33.76
CA GLN A 80 -33.57 -9.43 -34.18
C GLN A 80 -32.87 -8.07 -34.24
N CYS A 81 -33.55 -7.04 -34.73
CA CYS A 81 -33.06 -5.66 -34.72
C CYS A 81 -32.85 -5.13 -33.28
N ALA A 82 -33.74 -5.47 -32.35
CA ALA A 82 -33.59 -5.12 -30.95
C ALA A 82 -32.40 -5.86 -30.30
N LEU A 83 -32.26 -7.17 -30.53
CA LEU A 83 -31.15 -8.00 -30.02
C LEU A 83 -29.78 -7.59 -30.58
N TYR A 84 -29.75 -7.07 -31.81
CA TYR A 84 -28.54 -6.50 -32.43
C TYR A 84 -28.00 -5.30 -31.64
N ILE A 85 -28.88 -4.45 -31.11
CA ILE A 85 -28.51 -3.30 -30.27
C ILE A 85 -28.29 -3.72 -28.82
N ASN A 86 -29.24 -4.45 -28.24
CA ASN A 86 -29.25 -4.90 -26.85
C ASN A 86 -29.65 -6.38 -26.76
N SER A 87 -28.66 -7.25 -26.58
CA SER A 87 -28.87 -8.69 -26.56
C SER A 87 -29.43 -9.23 -25.23
N GLU A 88 -29.55 -8.39 -24.20
CA GLU A 88 -30.11 -8.72 -22.87
C GLU A 88 -31.50 -8.09 -22.67
N LEU A 89 -32.26 -7.91 -23.74
CA LEU A 89 -33.61 -7.35 -23.64
C LEU A 89 -34.51 -8.28 -22.80
N SER A 90 -35.11 -7.73 -21.74
CA SER A 90 -36.03 -8.47 -20.86
C SER A 90 -37.42 -8.58 -21.49
N GLY A 91 -38.15 -9.67 -21.19
CA GLY A 91 -39.54 -9.85 -21.61
C GLY A 91 -39.74 -10.48 -22.99
N LEU A 92 -38.70 -11.08 -23.60
CA LEU A 92 -38.84 -11.82 -24.84
C LEU A 92 -39.49 -13.20 -24.62
N PRO A 93 -40.41 -13.65 -25.50
CA PRO A 93 -41.00 -14.99 -25.45
C PRO A 93 -39.91 -16.08 -25.48
N PRO A 94 -40.07 -17.20 -24.75
CA PRO A 94 -39.06 -18.27 -24.68
C PRO A 94 -38.58 -18.77 -26.04
N ASP A 95 -39.49 -18.87 -27.01
CA ASP A 95 -39.20 -19.34 -28.37
C ASP A 95 -38.35 -18.36 -29.20
N MET A 96 -38.38 -17.08 -28.84
CA MET A 96 -37.64 -16.00 -29.51
C MET A 96 -36.36 -15.61 -28.74
N GLN A 97 -36.07 -16.27 -27.61
CA GLN A 97 -34.84 -16.04 -26.87
C GLN A 97 -33.64 -16.67 -27.59
N PRO A 98 -32.50 -15.96 -27.67
CA PRO A 98 -31.31 -16.52 -28.30
C PRO A 98 -30.78 -17.70 -27.47
N LYS A 99 -30.67 -18.89 -28.09
CA LYS A 99 -30.12 -20.11 -27.46
C LYS A 99 -28.69 -19.94 -26.95
N ARG A 100 -27.92 -19.02 -27.55
CA ARG A 100 -26.58 -18.62 -27.12
C ARG A 100 -26.57 -17.13 -26.85
N ALA A 101 -26.05 -16.72 -25.69
CA ALA A 101 -25.84 -15.33 -25.37
C ALA A 101 -24.90 -14.69 -26.39
N THR A 102 -25.41 -13.73 -27.16
CA THR A 102 -24.65 -12.93 -28.14
C THR A 102 -24.30 -11.58 -27.51
N ARG A 103 -23.19 -10.97 -27.94
CA ARG A 103 -22.77 -9.64 -27.47
C ARG A 103 -23.06 -8.54 -28.49
N GLY A 104 -24.27 -7.99 -28.40
CA GLY A 104 -24.68 -6.76 -29.10
C GLY A 104 -23.93 -5.52 -28.61
N PHE A 105 -24.24 -4.36 -29.19
CA PHE A 105 -23.51 -3.12 -28.91
C PHE A 105 -23.57 -2.69 -27.44
N THR A 106 -24.74 -2.80 -26.82
CA THR A 106 -24.93 -2.40 -25.42
C THR A 106 -24.04 -3.21 -24.50
N GLN A 107 -23.91 -4.52 -24.71
CA GLN A 107 -23.06 -5.44 -23.93
C GLN A 107 -21.56 -5.21 -24.18
N ARG A 108 -21.18 -4.64 -25.34
CA ARG A 108 -19.79 -4.24 -25.62
C ARG A 108 -19.42 -2.94 -24.92
N LEU A 109 -20.38 -2.03 -24.73
CA LEU A 109 -20.17 -0.74 -24.08
C LEU A 109 -20.28 -0.86 -22.54
N LYS A 110 -21.31 -1.54 -22.05
CA LYS A 110 -21.65 -1.73 -20.63
C LYS A 110 -20.70 -2.71 -19.93
N GLY A 111 -20.62 -2.59 -18.61
CA GLY A 111 -19.98 -3.58 -17.74
C GLY A 111 -18.51 -3.27 -17.44
N LYS A 112 -17.90 -4.08 -16.57
CA LYS A 112 -16.49 -3.90 -16.12
C LYS A 112 -15.50 -4.13 -17.26
N GLN A 113 -15.75 -5.10 -18.12
CA GLN A 113 -14.96 -5.42 -19.31
C GLN A 113 -15.50 -4.76 -20.60
N GLY A 114 -16.45 -3.82 -20.46
CA GLY A 114 -16.96 -3.04 -21.57
C GLY A 114 -15.98 -1.96 -22.02
N ARG A 115 -16.20 -1.39 -23.20
CA ARG A 115 -15.30 -0.40 -23.82
C ARG A 115 -15.02 0.81 -22.93
N PHE A 116 -16.03 1.37 -22.26
CA PHE A 116 -15.83 2.53 -21.39
C PHE A 116 -14.84 2.25 -20.24
N ARG A 117 -15.01 1.12 -19.53
CA ARG A 117 -14.19 0.81 -18.36
C ARG A 117 -12.87 0.11 -18.70
N GLY A 118 -12.87 -0.76 -19.69
CA GLY A 118 -11.74 -1.64 -20.01
C GLY A 118 -10.81 -1.13 -21.12
N ASN A 119 -11.22 -0.11 -21.89
CA ASN A 119 -10.41 0.42 -22.99
C ASN A 119 -10.25 1.94 -22.98
N LEU A 120 -11.22 2.70 -22.44
CA LEU A 120 -11.15 4.17 -22.38
C LEU A 120 -10.62 4.65 -21.03
N SER A 121 -11.36 4.42 -19.94
CA SER A 121 -10.93 4.87 -18.60
C SER A 121 -9.70 4.12 -18.07
N GLY A 122 -9.52 2.87 -18.49
CA GLY A 122 -8.33 2.07 -18.23
C GLY A 122 -7.94 1.33 -19.49
N LYS A 123 -6.64 1.22 -19.76
CA LYS A 123 -6.10 0.50 -20.91
C LYS A 123 -4.81 -0.20 -20.55
N ARG A 124 -4.44 -1.20 -21.35
CA ARG A 124 -3.09 -1.77 -21.29
C ARG A 124 -2.12 -0.77 -21.91
N VAL A 125 -0.91 -0.70 -21.34
CA VAL A 125 0.12 0.25 -21.73
C VAL A 125 1.42 -0.49 -22.02
N ASP A 126 2.14 -0.02 -23.03
CA ASP A 126 3.48 -0.50 -23.36
C ASP A 126 4.52 0.07 -22.38
N PHE A 127 5.78 -0.33 -22.52
CA PHE A 127 6.91 0.11 -21.68
C PHE A 127 6.67 -0.07 -20.17
N SER A 128 6.11 -1.24 -19.83
CA SER A 128 5.88 -1.65 -18.46
C SER A 128 6.50 -3.01 -18.16
N GLY A 129 6.87 -3.23 -16.91
CA GLY A 129 7.39 -4.49 -16.39
C GLY A 129 6.72 -4.85 -15.06
N ARG A 130 6.66 -6.14 -14.75
CA ARG A 130 6.12 -6.66 -13.49
C ARG A 130 6.97 -7.83 -13.03
N THR A 131 7.37 -7.81 -11.77
CA THR A 131 8.09 -8.93 -11.13
C THR A 131 7.91 -8.86 -9.62
N VAL A 132 8.35 -9.92 -8.93
CA VAL A 132 8.38 -10.03 -7.48
C VAL A 132 9.33 -8.98 -6.89
N ILE A 133 8.98 -8.45 -5.71
CA ILE A 133 9.80 -7.48 -4.98
C ILE A 133 10.69 -8.14 -3.93
N SER A 134 11.78 -7.44 -3.58
CA SER A 134 12.74 -7.88 -2.56
C SER A 134 13.30 -6.68 -1.80
N PRO A 135 13.62 -6.82 -0.51
CA PRO A 135 14.16 -5.72 0.29
C PRO A 135 15.62 -5.45 -0.08
N ASP A 136 16.01 -4.17 -0.10
CA ASP A 136 17.42 -3.78 -0.17
C ASP A 136 17.68 -2.48 0.64
N PRO A 137 18.21 -2.60 1.86
CA PRO A 137 18.42 -1.44 2.75
C PRO A 137 19.59 -0.56 2.29
N ASN A 138 20.42 -1.02 1.34
CA ASN A 138 21.54 -0.25 0.83
C ASN A 138 21.13 0.73 -0.26
N LEU A 139 20.01 0.48 -0.95
CA LEU A 139 19.45 1.43 -1.93
C LEU A 139 18.92 2.67 -1.22
N LYS A 140 19.05 3.82 -1.88
CA LYS A 140 18.38 5.04 -1.41
C LYS A 140 16.87 4.87 -1.48
N ILE A 141 16.17 5.69 -0.71
CA ILE A 141 14.71 5.61 -0.58
C ILE A 141 14.01 5.98 -1.89
N ASP A 142 14.61 6.87 -2.68
CA ASP A 142 14.15 7.25 -4.01
C ASP A 142 14.65 6.34 -5.12
N GLN A 143 15.34 5.24 -4.80
CA GLN A 143 15.89 4.30 -5.79
C GLN A 143 15.13 2.98 -5.82
N VAL A 144 14.99 2.45 -7.03
CA VAL A 144 14.49 1.10 -7.28
C VAL A 144 15.51 0.30 -8.08
N GLY A 145 15.91 -0.85 -7.55
CA GLY A 145 16.73 -1.84 -8.21
C GLY A 145 15.98 -2.50 -9.35
N VAL A 146 16.41 -2.27 -10.58
CA VAL A 146 15.85 -2.86 -11.80
C VAL A 146 16.76 -3.97 -12.30
N PRO A 147 16.25 -5.21 -12.52
CA PRO A 147 17.02 -6.28 -13.11
C PRO A 147 17.61 -5.91 -14.48
N VAL A 148 18.85 -6.32 -14.73
CA VAL A 148 19.53 -6.14 -16.04
C VAL A 148 18.66 -6.62 -17.22
N HIS A 149 17.93 -7.74 -17.05
CA HIS A 149 17.06 -8.27 -18.09
C HIS A 149 15.90 -7.31 -18.43
N VAL A 150 15.30 -6.68 -17.42
CA VAL A 150 14.24 -5.69 -17.62
C VAL A 150 14.81 -4.41 -18.22
N ALA A 151 15.99 -3.98 -17.76
CA ALA A 151 16.66 -2.78 -18.26
C ALA A 151 17.03 -2.83 -19.75
N LYS A 152 17.36 -4.02 -20.28
CA LYS A 152 17.63 -4.23 -21.73
C LYS A 152 16.36 -4.16 -22.59
N ILE A 153 15.23 -4.58 -22.04
CA ILE A 153 13.95 -4.64 -22.77
C ILE A 153 13.27 -3.27 -22.76
N LEU A 154 13.19 -2.64 -21.59
CA LEU A 154 12.59 -1.32 -21.45
C LEU A 154 13.55 -0.26 -21.94
N THR A 155 13.09 0.53 -22.91
CA THR A 155 13.90 1.58 -23.52
C THR A 155 13.35 2.97 -23.24
N PHE A 156 14.23 3.96 -23.34
CA PHE A 156 13.89 5.37 -23.32
C PHE A 156 14.34 6.02 -24.63
N PRO A 157 13.46 6.73 -25.35
CA PRO A 157 13.80 7.42 -26.58
C PRO A 157 14.56 8.71 -26.27
N GLU A 158 15.88 8.66 -26.36
CA GLU A 158 16.74 9.83 -26.16
C GLU A 158 17.05 10.52 -27.49
N ILE A 159 16.83 11.85 -27.54
CA ILE A 159 17.17 12.68 -28.69
C ILE A 159 18.69 12.93 -28.69
N VAL A 160 19.32 12.69 -29.83
CA VAL A 160 20.75 12.97 -30.03
C VAL A 160 20.97 14.48 -30.09
N ASN A 161 21.84 14.96 -29.21
CA ASN A 161 22.32 16.33 -29.15
C ASN A 161 23.86 16.35 -29.21
N THR A 162 24.44 17.54 -29.30
CA THR A 162 25.89 17.71 -29.38
C THR A 162 26.63 17.18 -28.14
N ALA A 163 25.98 17.16 -26.98
CA ALA A 163 26.58 16.72 -25.71
C ALA A 163 26.55 15.19 -25.51
N ASN A 164 25.53 14.50 -26.02
CA ASN A 164 25.34 13.06 -25.81
C ASN A 164 25.73 12.19 -27.02
N ILE A 165 26.04 12.79 -28.18
CA ILE A 165 26.32 12.05 -29.43
C ILE A 165 27.41 10.98 -29.27
N GLU A 166 28.47 11.26 -28.51
CA GLU A 166 29.54 10.29 -28.26
C GLU A 166 29.07 9.11 -27.40
N ARG A 167 28.29 9.38 -26.35
CA ARG A 167 27.68 8.34 -25.52
C ARG A 167 26.72 7.49 -26.36
N MET A 168 25.92 8.14 -27.19
CA MET A 168 24.95 7.48 -28.07
C MET A 168 25.62 6.55 -29.08
N ARG A 169 26.73 6.98 -29.70
CA ARG A 169 27.53 6.12 -30.58
C ARG A 169 28.02 4.85 -29.87
N LYS A 170 28.50 4.98 -28.62
CA LYS A 170 28.93 3.82 -27.82
C LYS A 170 27.78 2.86 -27.53
N LEU A 171 26.58 3.37 -27.20
CA LEU A 171 25.40 2.54 -26.96
C LEU A 171 24.97 1.75 -28.21
N ILE A 172 25.05 2.38 -29.39
CA ILE A 172 24.75 1.72 -30.67
C ILE A 172 25.75 0.60 -30.96
N LEU A 173 27.04 0.84 -30.73
CA LEU A 173 28.09 -0.16 -30.93
C LEU A 173 27.88 -1.38 -30.00
N ASN A 174 27.50 -1.14 -28.75
CA ASN A 174 27.18 -2.21 -27.78
C ASN A 174 25.96 -3.04 -28.23
N GLY A 175 24.98 -2.41 -28.88
CA GLY A 175 23.78 -3.06 -29.41
C GLY A 175 22.74 -3.42 -28.36
N ASP A 176 21.90 -4.42 -28.64
CA ASP A 176 20.77 -4.84 -27.78
C ASP A 176 21.18 -5.83 -26.69
N ASP A 177 22.18 -6.68 -26.95
CA ASP A 177 22.57 -7.76 -26.05
C ASP A 177 23.39 -7.30 -24.84
N ILE A 178 24.17 -6.21 -24.95
CA ILE A 178 25.07 -5.73 -23.89
C ILE A 178 24.48 -4.49 -23.25
N HIS A 179 24.33 -4.50 -21.92
CA HIS A 179 23.93 -3.32 -21.15
C HIS A 179 25.19 -2.62 -20.61
N PRO A 180 25.32 -1.29 -20.75
CA PRO A 180 24.37 -0.36 -21.38
C PRO A 180 24.45 -0.37 -22.93
N GLY A 181 23.30 -0.40 -23.59
CA GLY A 181 23.17 -0.46 -25.06
C GLY A 181 21.88 0.19 -25.58
N ALA A 182 21.48 -0.17 -26.80
CA ALA A 182 20.28 0.36 -27.46
C ALA A 182 19.61 -0.68 -28.38
N ASN A 183 18.28 -0.57 -28.53
CA ASN A 183 17.50 -1.52 -29.33
C ASN A 183 17.15 -0.96 -30.71
N HIS A 184 16.69 0.30 -30.78
CA HIS A 184 16.26 0.90 -32.05
C HIS A 184 16.83 2.29 -32.24
N ILE A 185 16.92 2.68 -33.52
CA ILE A 185 17.22 4.04 -33.95
C ILE A 185 16.07 4.51 -34.84
N VAL A 186 15.61 5.73 -34.63
CA VAL A 186 14.62 6.40 -35.45
C VAL A 186 15.26 7.63 -36.06
N GLU A 187 15.41 7.61 -37.37
CA GLU A 187 15.92 8.75 -38.13
C GLU A 187 14.87 9.86 -38.16
N ARG A 188 15.24 11.08 -37.80
CA ARG A 188 14.26 12.19 -37.73
C ARG A 188 13.74 12.61 -39.09
N ALA A 189 14.59 12.56 -40.12
CA ALA A 189 14.24 13.03 -41.46
C ALA A 189 13.26 12.10 -42.19
N THR A 190 13.39 10.78 -41.99
CA THR A 190 12.61 9.76 -42.71
C THR A 190 11.54 9.11 -41.83
N GLY A 191 11.68 9.20 -40.50
CA GLY A 191 10.86 8.44 -39.56
C GLY A 191 11.15 6.93 -39.57
N ASN A 192 12.18 6.48 -40.30
CA ASN A 192 12.48 5.07 -40.42
C ASN A 192 13.06 4.53 -39.10
N LYS A 193 12.34 3.57 -38.51
CA LYS A 193 12.78 2.82 -37.33
C LYS A 193 13.61 1.62 -37.74
N ARG A 194 14.89 1.61 -37.36
CA ARG A 194 15.83 0.51 -37.61
C ARG A 194 16.09 -0.25 -36.31
N PHE A 195 16.03 -1.58 -36.37
CA PHE A 195 16.35 -2.46 -35.25
C PHE A 195 17.84 -2.85 -35.27
N LEU A 196 18.54 -2.61 -34.16
CA LEU A 196 20.00 -2.75 -34.08
C LEU A 196 20.50 -4.20 -34.04
N LYS A 197 19.60 -5.17 -33.80
CA LYS A 197 19.96 -6.59 -33.78
C LYS A 197 20.42 -7.12 -35.13
N TYR A 198 19.80 -6.66 -36.21
CA TYR A 198 20.05 -7.16 -37.57
C TYR A 198 20.80 -6.15 -38.46
N GLY A 199 21.15 -4.97 -37.93
CA GLY A 199 21.84 -3.90 -38.66
C GLY A 199 23.35 -3.87 -38.43
N ASN A 200 24.09 -3.30 -39.39
CA ASN A 200 25.52 -3.02 -39.19
C ASN A 200 25.70 -1.84 -38.22
N ARG A 201 26.13 -2.14 -37.00
CA ARG A 201 26.20 -1.19 -35.88
C ARG A 201 27.25 -0.09 -36.11
N GLU A 202 28.39 -0.41 -36.72
CA GLU A 202 29.47 0.55 -36.96
C GLU A 202 29.07 1.64 -37.95
N VAL A 203 28.48 1.22 -39.08
CA VAL A 203 27.99 2.14 -40.12
C VAL A 203 26.89 3.03 -39.55
N THR A 204 25.98 2.44 -38.78
CA THR A 204 24.85 3.17 -38.20
C THR A 204 25.31 4.18 -37.15
N ALA A 205 26.31 3.84 -36.32
CA ALA A 205 26.90 4.77 -35.36
C ALA A 205 27.66 5.92 -36.07
N ALA A 206 28.33 5.65 -37.18
CA ALA A 206 29.02 6.67 -37.97
C ALA A 206 28.06 7.64 -38.66
N GLN A 207 26.90 7.13 -39.12
CA GLN A 207 25.86 7.91 -39.79
C GLN A 207 24.96 8.71 -38.84
N LEU A 208 25.12 8.56 -37.52
CA LEU A 208 24.28 9.21 -36.52
C LEU A 208 24.38 10.74 -36.60
N LYS A 209 23.23 11.42 -36.70
CA LYS A 209 23.14 12.89 -36.78
C LYS A 209 22.46 13.47 -35.55
N VAL A 210 22.72 14.75 -35.30
CA VAL A 210 22.01 15.52 -34.27
C VAL A 210 20.54 15.61 -34.64
N GLY A 211 19.66 15.27 -33.70
CA GLY A 211 18.22 15.23 -33.88
C GLY A 211 17.63 13.84 -34.09
N ASP A 212 18.43 12.83 -34.41
CA ASP A 212 17.96 11.44 -34.44
C ASP A 212 17.54 10.96 -33.03
N ILE A 213 16.69 9.94 -32.97
CA ILE A 213 16.19 9.39 -31.70
C ILE A 213 16.72 7.97 -31.53
N ILE A 214 17.26 7.69 -30.35
CA ILE A 214 17.77 6.36 -29.99
C ILE A 214 16.94 5.80 -28.85
N GLU A 215 16.36 4.63 -29.05
CA GLU A 215 15.71 3.85 -27.99
C GLU A 215 16.79 3.08 -27.22
N ARG A 216 17.45 3.77 -26.28
CA ARG A 216 18.48 3.18 -25.43
C ARG A 216 17.87 2.36 -24.31
N HIS A 217 18.63 1.41 -23.78
CA HIS A 217 18.27 0.69 -22.55
C HIS A 217 18.07 1.65 -21.37
N LEU A 218 17.28 1.21 -20.39
CA LEU A 218 17.16 1.91 -19.10
C LEU A 218 18.52 1.93 -18.40
N ASP A 219 18.94 3.09 -17.90
CA ASP A 219 20.24 3.32 -17.27
C ASP A 219 20.06 3.81 -15.83
N ASP A 220 21.15 3.86 -15.07
CA ASP A 220 21.15 4.37 -13.71
C ASP A 220 20.65 5.83 -13.64
N ASN A 221 19.79 6.09 -12.66
CA ASN A 221 19.09 7.36 -12.40
C ASN A 221 17.98 7.75 -13.38
N ASP A 222 17.59 6.88 -14.31
CA ASP A 222 16.37 7.11 -15.09
C ASP A 222 15.13 7.12 -14.19
N ILE A 223 14.16 7.96 -14.53
CA ILE A 223 12.91 8.08 -13.76
C ILE A 223 11.94 7.00 -14.21
N VAL A 224 11.42 6.25 -13.25
CA VAL A 224 10.43 5.19 -13.47
C VAL A 224 9.28 5.36 -12.50
N LEU A 225 8.07 5.04 -12.92
CA LEU A 225 6.90 5.00 -12.04
C LEU A 225 6.75 3.60 -11.47
N PHE A 226 6.70 3.51 -10.15
CA PHE A 226 6.58 2.25 -9.44
C PHE A 226 5.25 2.20 -8.69
N ASN A 227 4.47 1.13 -8.90
CA ASN A 227 3.16 0.95 -8.28
C ASN A 227 2.96 -0.44 -7.70
N ARG A 228 2.10 -0.49 -6.67
CA ARG A 228 1.49 -1.72 -6.18
C ARG A 228 -0.02 -1.67 -6.36
N GLN A 229 -0.59 -2.80 -6.77
CA GLN A 229 -2.04 -3.00 -6.86
C GLN A 229 -2.53 -3.72 -5.59
N PRO A 230 -3.67 -3.32 -5.00
CA PRO A 230 -4.56 -2.22 -5.39
C PRO A 230 -4.01 -0.84 -5.00
N SER A 231 -4.26 0.17 -5.84
CA SER A 231 -3.81 1.54 -5.59
C SER A 231 -4.92 2.34 -4.89
N LEU A 232 -4.79 2.56 -3.58
CA LEU A 232 -5.84 3.15 -2.74
C LEU A 232 -5.74 4.67 -2.60
N HIS A 233 -4.55 5.23 -2.79
CA HIS A 233 -4.25 6.65 -2.64
C HIS A 233 -3.14 7.05 -3.60
N LYS A 234 -2.92 8.36 -3.79
CA LYS A 234 -1.92 8.87 -4.75
C LYS A 234 -0.52 8.30 -4.52
N ILE A 235 -0.15 8.02 -3.27
CA ILE A 235 1.18 7.52 -2.89
C ILE A 235 1.38 6.02 -3.22
N SER A 236 0.32 5.32 -3.63
CA SER A 236 0.44 3.95 -4.17
C SER A 236 1.14 3.90 -5.54
N ILE A 237 1.38 5.05 -6.17
CA ILE A 237 2.21 5.22 -7.35
C ILE A 237 3.17 6.39 -7.14
N MET A 238 4.47 6.14 -7.18
CA MET A 238 5.49 7.19 -7.03
C MET A 238 6.59 6.99 -8.06
N SER A 239 7.35 8.06 -8.32
CA SER A 239 8.50 8.02 -9.20
C SER A 239 9.77 7.71 -8.42
N HIS A 240 10.50 6.71 -8.91
CA HIS A 240 11.80 6.29 -8.38
C HIS A 240 12.88 6.48 -9.44
N ARG A 241 14.13 6.49 -9.00
CA ARG A 241 15.32 6.43 -9.83
C ARG A 241 15.72 4.97 -10.02
N ALA A 242 15.80 4.53 -11.27
CA ALA A 242 16.28 3.20 -11.60
C ALA A 242 17.74 3.04 -11.17
N LYS A 243 18.05 1.90 -10.55
CA LYS A 243 19.41 1.43 -10.31
C LYS A 243 19.52 0.05 -10.91
N VAL A 244 20.37 -0.15 -11.91
CA VAL A 244 20.47 -1.45 -12.56
C VAL A 244 21.22 -2.41 -11.65
N VAL A 245 20.58 -3.53 -11.29
CA VAL A 245 21.11 -4.53 -10.35
C VAL A 245 21.05 -5.94 -10.94
N PRO A 246 21.98 -6.83 -10.56
CA PRO A 246 21.90 -8.23 -10.93
C PRO A 246 20.76 -8.93 -10.19
N GLY A 247 20.06 -9.85 -10.87
CA GLY A 247 18.94 -10.60 -10.31
C GLY A 247 17.71 -10.59 -11.23
N ARG A 248 16.55 -10.93 -10.67
CA ARG A 248 15.25 -10.99 -11.39
C ARG A 248 14.11 -10.25 -10.70
N THR A 249 14.34 -9.73 -9.50
CA THR A 249 13.35 -9.05 -8.66
C THR A 249 13.55 -7.54 -8.67
N PHE A 250 12.47 -6.80 -8.45
CA PHE A 250 12.61 -5.37 -8.13
C PHE A 250 13.07 -5.22 -6.68
N ARG A 251 14.04 -4.33 -6.45
CA ARG A 251 14.55 -4.05 -5.10
C ARG A 251 14.24 -2.62 -4.70
N PHE A 252 13.85 -2.38 -3.46
CA PHE A 252 13.73 -1.02 -2.96
C PHE A 252 13.90 -1.02 -1.44
N ASN A 253 14.09 0.17 -0.89
CA ASN A 253 14.31 0.37 0.54
C ASN A 253 13.04 0.08 1.34
N GLU A 254 13.18 -0.63 2.45
CA GLU A 254 12.08 -1.06 3.32
C GLU A 254 11.33 0.11 3.96
N CYS A 255 11.97 1.28 4.10
CA CYS A 255 11.30 2.49 4.58
C CYS A 255 10.13 2.94 3.67
N ALA A 256 10.18 2.56 2.38
CA ALA A 256 9.15 2.88 1.39
C ALA A 256 8.07 1.80 1.25
N CYS A 257 8.06 0.75 2.09
CA CYS A 257 7.03 -0.30 2.03
C CYS A 257 5.64 0.19 2.46
N THR A 258 5.57 1.06 3.48
CA THR A 258 4.29 1.50 4.07
C THR A 258 3.36 2.18 3.06
N PRO A 259 3.82 3.13 2.21
CA PRO A 259 2.97 3.71 1.17
C PRO A 259 2.45 2.72 0.13
N TYR A 260 3.18 1.67 -0.18
CA TYR A 260 2.70 0.65 -1.11
C TYR A 260 1.84 -0.41 -0.41
N ASN A 261 1.77 -0.39 0.92
CA ASN A 261 1.27 -1.47 1.75
C ASN A 261 1.90 -2.82 1.35
N ALA A 262 3.19 -2.78 0.96
CA ALA A 262 3.90 -3.90 0.39
C ALA A 262 4.57 -4.74 1.49
N ASP A 263 4.54 -6.05 1.33
CA ASP A 263 5.34 -7.01 2.07
C ASP A 263 6.23 -7.82 1.12
N PHE A 264 7.06 -8.70 1.67
CA PHE A 264 8.05 -9.47 0.91
C PHE A 264 7.74 -10.97 0.96
N ASP A 265 6.46 -11.34 0.96
CA ASP A 265 5.98 -12.73 1.04
C ASP A 265 5.72 -13.38 -0.33
N GLY A 266 5.97 -12.65 -1.42
CA GLY A 266 5.66 -13.06 -2.79
C GLY A 266 4.99 -11.96 -3.62
N ASP A 267 4.72 -10.81 -3.01
CA ASP A 267 4.21 -9.61 -3.64
C ASP A 267 4.91 -9.24 -4.97
N GLU A 268 4.10 -8.79 -5.93
CA GLU A 268 4.56 -8.31 -7.23
C GLU A 268 4.19 -6.84 -7.41
N MET A 269 5.09 -6.07 -8.01
CA MET A 269 4.87 -4.65 -8.31
C MET A 269 5.10 -4.34 -9.78
N ASN A 270 4.44 -3.28 -10.25
CA ASN A 270 4.55 -2.83 -11.63
C ASN A 270 5.52 -1.65 -11.72
N LEU A 271 6.28 -1.63 -12.80
CA LEU A 271 7.18 -0.56 -13.18
C LEU A 271 6.76 -0.03 -14.56
N HIS A 272 6.64 1.29 -14.70
CA HIS A 272 6.33 1.95 -15.96
C HIS A 272 7.42 2.98 -16.28
N VAL A 273 7.86 3.06 -17.53
CA VAL A 273 8.90 3.99 -17.96
C VAL A 273 8.28 5.12 -18.79
N PRO A 274 8.19 6.37 -18.25
CA PRO A 274 7.74 7.53 -19.01
C PRO A 274 8.60 7.74 -20.25
N GLN A 275 7.97 7.88 -21.42
CA GLN A 275 8.66 7.95 -22.71
C GLN A 275 8.98 9.38 -23.15
N THR A 276 8.17 10.38 -22.74
CA THR A 276 8.39 11.79 -23.10
C THR A 276 9.21 12.51 -22.03
N TYR A 277 10.01 13.50 -22.44
CA TYR A 277 10.78 14.32 -21.51
C TYR A 277 9.89 15.12 -20.53
N GLU A 278 8.72 15.58 -21.00
CA GLU A 278 7.73 16.28 -20.17
C GLU A 278 7.20 15.38 -19.05
N ALA A 279 6.74 14.17 -19.38
CA ALA A 279 6.27 13.20 -18.38
C ALA A 279 7.39 12.79 -17.42
N ARG A 280 8.64 12.70 -17.91
CA ARG A 280 9.81 12.42 -17.07
C ARG A 280 10.08 13.55 -16.07
N ALA A 281 9.96 14.80 -16.50
CA ALA A 281 10.14 15.97 -15.66
C ALA A 281 9.02 16.10 -14.62
N GLU A 282 7.76 15.95 -15.05
CA GLU A 282 6.58 15.95 -14.18
C GLU A 282 6.68 14.85 -13.12
N ALA A 283 6.98 13.61 -13.52
CA ALA A 283 7.17 12.50 -12.59
C ALA A 283 8.29 12.77 -11.59
N SER A 284 9.42 13.34 -12.04
CA SER A 284 10.55 13.62 -11.16
C SER A 284 10.28 14.71 -10.12
N LEU A 285 9.44 15.70 -10.45
CA LEU A 285 9.17 16.86 -9.59
C LEU A 285 7.96 16.65 -8.69
N LEU A 286 6.86 16.09 -9.21
CA LEU A 286 5.59 15.98 -8.48
C LEU A 286 5.41 14.62 -7.83
N MET A 287 5.82 13.55 -8.52
CA MET A 287 5.60 12.17 -8.06
C MET A 287 6.80 11.59 -7.33
N GLY A 288 7.87 12.37 -7.14
CA GLY A 288 9.09 11.92 -6.47
C GLY A 288 8.80 11.37 -5.07
N VAL A 289 9.48 10.28 -4.71
CA VAL A 289 9.39 9.69 -3.36
C VAL A 289 9.80 10.71 -2.29
N LYS A 290 10.83 11.52 -2.56
CA LYS A 290 11.31 12.59 -1.67
C LYS A 290 10.25 13.67 -1.42
N SER A 291 9.50 14.01 -2.46
CA SER A 291 8.45 15.03 -2.42
C SER A 291 7.14 14.52 -1.81
N ASN A 292 7.00 13.20 -1.67
CA ASN A 292 5.81 12.54 -1.12
C ASN A 292 6.13 11.72 0.16
N LEU A 293 7.05 12.19 1.00
CA LEU A 293 7.36 11.55 2.28
C LEU A 293 6.19 11.60 3.27
N ILE A 294 5.34 12.63 3.17
CA ILE A 294 4.18 12.87 4.04
C ILE A 294 2.86 12.50 3.35
N THR A 295 1.87 12.11 4.15
CA THR A 295 0.51 11.84 3.64
C THR A 295 -0.30 13.14 3.49
N PRO A 296 -1.03 13.33 2.38
CA PRO A 296 -1.92 14.47 2.23
C PRO A 296 -3.13 14.42 3.17
N ARG A 297 -3.39 13.28 3.81
CA ARG A 297 -4.54 13.11 4.72
C ARG A 297 -4.32 13.80 6.07
N SER A 298 -3.12 13.70 6.63
CA SER A 298 -2.81 14.14 7.99
C SER A 298 -1.53 14.96 8.11
N GLY A 299 -0.72 15.06 7.04
CA GLY A 299 0.61 15.69 7.10
C GLY A 299 1.66 14.88 7.86
N GLU A 300 1.33 13.65 8.27
CA GLU A 300 2.26 12.77 8.97
C GLU A 300 3.23 12.08 7.99
N PRO A 301 4.47 11.76 8.41
CA PRO A 301 5.38 10.98 7.60
C PRO A 301 4.81 9.57 7.38
N LEU A 302 4.64 9.20 6.12
CA LEU A 302 4.20 7.87 5.71
C LEU A 302 5.38 6.96 5.39
N ILE A 303 6.42 7.53 4.75
CA ILE A 303 7.71 6.88 4.53
C ILE A 303 8.56 7.09 5.78
N ALA A 304 8.90 6.00 6.45
CA ALA A 304 9.54 6.04 7.76
C ALA A 304 10.25 4.72 8.05
N ALA A 305 11.04 4.68 9.13
CA ALA A 305 11.70 3.44 9.54
C ALA A 305 10.65 2.41 10.02
N ILE A 306 10.87 1.14 9.68
CA ILE A 306 9.97 0.04 10.05
C ILE A 306 10.73 -1.10 10.71
N GLN A 307 10.02 -1.92 11.49
CA GLN A 307 10.47 -3.22 12.02
C GLN A 307 11.89 -3.18 12.61
N ASP A 308 12.85 -3.85 11.98
CA ASP A 308 14.22 -4.02 12.45
C ASP A 308 14.96 -2.68 12.61
N PHE A 309 14.67 -1.69 11.77
CA PHE A 309 15.27 -0.36 11.92
C PHE A 309 14.84 0.29 13.23
N ILE A 310 13.59 0.11 13.65
CA ILE A 310 13.08 0.62 14.93
C ILE A 310 13.71 -0.17 16.09
N THR A 311 13.69 -1.51 16.04
CA THR A 311 14.26 -2.36 17.09
C THR A 311 15.76 -2.08 17.28
N GLY A 312 16.50 -2.00 16.17
CA GLY A 312 17.92 -1.70 16.15
C GLY A 312 18.23 -0.33 16.74
N SER A 313 17.49 0.71 16.33
CA SER A 313 17.67 2.07 16.86
C SER A 313 17.35 2.19 18.34
N TYR A 314 16.29 1.51 18.80
CA TYR A 314 15.88 1.47 20.20
C TYR A 314 16.96 0.84 21.07
N LEU A 315 17.47 -0.33 20.67
CA LEU A 315 18.54 -1.04 21.38
C LEU A 315 19.88 -0.28 21.31
N LEU A 316 20.17 0.35 20.16
CA LEU A 316 21.37 1.16 19.96
C LEU A 316 21.40 2.31 20.97
N THR A 317 20.27 2.98 21.18
CA THR A 317 20.20 4.21 21.97
C THR A 317 19.96 3.99 23.47
N HIS A 318 19.98 2.77 23.97
CA HIS A 318 19.93 2.54 25.41
C HIS A 318 21.16 3.09 26.17
N LYS A 319 20.98 3.41 27.46
CA LYS A 319 22.05 3.93 28.35
C LYS A 319 23.19 2.94 28.59
N ASP A 320 22.93 1.64 28.48
CA ASP A 320 23.87 0.55 28.67
C ASP A 320 24.62 0.13 27.39
N SER A 321 24.38 0.82 26.27
CA SER A 321 25.06 0.55 24.99
C SER A 321 26.35 1.36 24.87
N PHE A 322 27.48 0.68 25.08
CA PHE A 322 28.83 1.25 24.96
C PHE A 322 29.63 0.55 23.86
N PHE A 323 30.35 1.34 23.06
CA PHE A 323 31.07 0.86 21.89
C PHE A 323 32.54 1.29 21.95
N PRO A 324 33.48 0.36 21.72
CA PRO A 324 34.89 0.71 21.58
C PRO A 324 35.14 1.45 20.28
N ARG A 325 36.31 2.07 20.17
CA ARG A 325 36.72 2.82 18.98
C ARG A 325 36.55 2.04 17.67
N SER A 326 36.88 0.75 17.65
CA SER A 326 36.77 -0.10 16.46
C SER A 326 35.34 -0.20 15.93
N GLU A 327 34.35 -0.40 16.81
CA GLU A 327 32.94 -0.48 16.45
C GLU A 327 32.40 0.89 16.03
N MET A 328 32.78 1.96 16.72
CA MET A 328 32.43 3.32 16.34
C MET A 328 32.84 3.64 14.89
N HIS A 329 34.05 3.27 14.49
CA HIS A 329 34.53 3.48 13.13
C HIS A 329 33.80 2.59 12.11
N ARG A 330 33.37 1.39 12.50
CA ARG A 330 32.53 0.52 11.66
C ARG A 330 31.16 1.15 11.40
N PHE A 331 30.52 1.73 12.41
CA PHE A 331 29.25 2.45 12.22
C PHE A 331 29.45 3.70 11.36
N ALA A 332 30.52 4.46 11.59
CA ALA A 332 30.86 5.59 10.74
C ALA A 332 31.08 5.16 9.27
N ALA A 333 31.71 4.00 9.03
CA ALA A 333 31.88 3.43 7.69
C ALA A 333 30.54 3.07 7.01
N ALA A 334 29.54 2.64 7.79
CA ALA A 334 28.20 2.32 7.27
C ALA A 334 27.41 3.57 6.82
N VAL A 335 27.74 4.75 7.35
CA VAL A 335 27.11 6.03 7.01
C VAL A 335 27.68 6.65 5.72
N ILE A 336 28.86 6.19 5.28
CA ILE A 336 29.56 6.76 4.13
C ILE A 336 28.81 6.46 2.84
N ASP A 337 28.46 7.51 2.10
CA ASP A 337 27.99 7.43 0.72
C ASP A 337 29.18 7.61 -0.23
N SER A 338 29.73 6.51 -0.73
CA SER A 338 30.86 6.52 -1.66
C SER A 338 30.54 7.18 -3.01
N ASN A 339 29.27 7.30 -3.35
CA ASN A 339 28.83 7.89 -4.62
C ASN A 339 28.55 9.40 -4.49
N SER A 340 28.38 9.91 -3.27
CA SER A 340 28.10 11.32 -3.04
C SER A 340 29.37 12.12 -2.83
N LYS A 341 29.68 13.01 -3.78
CA LYS A 341 30.76 14.00 -3.65
C LYS A 341 30.55 15.01 -2.50
N LYS A 342 29.37 15.00 -1.85
CA LYS A 342 29.02 15.94 -0.78
C LYS A 342 29.71 15.59 0.56
N GLN A 343 30.01 14.32 0.82
CA GLN A 343 30.67 13.90 2.06
C GLN A 343 32.19 13.97 1.93
N GLN A 344 32.80 15.03 2.46
CA GLN A 344 34.25 15.20 2.40
C GLN A 344 34.95 14.73 3.69
N ARG A 345 34.39 15.04 4.87
CA ARG A 345 35.01 14.67 6.15
C ARG A 345 33.95 14.31 7.19
N ILE A 346 34.03 13.09 7.71
CA ILE A 346 33.12 12.62 8.76
C ILE A 346 33.62 13.08 10.12
N ARG A 347 32.73 13.67 10.91
CA ARG A 347 33.02 14.09 12.28
C ARG A 347 32.64 12.97 13.24
N VAL A 348 33.62 12.21 13.73
CA VAL A 348 33.40 11.31 14.87
C VAL A 348 33.44 12.15 16.16
N PRO A 349 32.37 12.16 16.98
CA PRO A 349 32.37 12.89 18.25
C PRO A 349 33.43 12.33 19.21
N PRO A 350 33.90 13.11 20.20
CA PRO A 350 34.78 12.60 21.24
C PRO A 350 34.07 11.49 22.06
N PRO A 351 34.80 10.51 22.61
CA PRO A 351 34.18 9.44 23.40
C PRO A 351 33.50 10.01 24.63
N ALA A 352 32.32 9.48 24.98
CA ALA A 352 31.59 9.89 26.18
C ALA A 352 32.35 9.48 27.46
N ILE A 353 33.08 8.37 27.43
CA ILE A 353 33.90 7.88 28.54
C ILE A 353 35.35 7.80 28.05
N LEU A 354 36.26 8.51 28.72
CA LEU A 354 37.69 8.55 28.36
C LEU A 354 38.55 7.56 29.16
N LYS A 355 38.16 7.29 30.41
CA LYS A 355 38.88 6.38 31.33
C LYS A 355 37.89 5.41 31.97
N PRO A 356 38.25 4.14 32.21
CA PRO A 356 39.56 3.51 31.97
C PRO A 356 39.83 3.19 30.49
N VAL A 357 38.79 3.12 29.65
CA VAL A 357 38.88 2.85 28.21
C VAL A 357 38.02 3.88 27.47
N GLU A 358 38.43 4.27 26.27
CA GLU A 358 37.65 5.13 25.37
C GLU A 358 36.39 4.38 24.89
N LEU A 359 35.22 4.83 25.35
CA LEU A 359 33.93 4.27 24.97
C LEU A 359 32.99 5.37 24.47
N TRP A 360 32.30 5.06 23.37
CA TRP A 360 31.23 5.85 22.80
C TRP A 360 29.88 5.28 23.22
N THR A 361 28.87 6.11 23.34
CA THR A 361 27.49 5.64 23.55
C THR A 361 26.75 5.55 22.24
N GLY A 362 25.72 4.71 22.17
CA GLY A 362 24.88 4.66 20.97
C GLY A 362 24.06 5.92 20.72
N LYS A 363 23.87 6.76 21.75
CA LYS A 363 23.28 8.09 21.56
C LYS A 363 24.16 9.02 20.72
N GLN A 364 25.48 8.93 20.86
CA GLN A 364 26.44 9.69 20.04
C GLN A 364 26.40 9.28 18.57
N LEU A 365 26.03 8.02 18.26
CA LEU A 365 25.87 7.56 16.87
C LEU A 365 24.71 8.25 16.14
N VAL A 366 23.71 8.75 16.87
CA VAL A 366 22.58 9.49 16.27
C VAL A 366 23.07 10.80 15.64
N GLU A 367 24.10 11.43 16.21
CA GLU A 367 24.73 12.61 15.62
C GLU A 367 25.30 12.28 14.22
N LEU A 368 25.91 11.10 14.03
CA LEU A 368 26.42 10.68 12.71
C LEU A 368 25.29 10.42 11.70
N ILE A 369 24.14 9.92 12.15
CA ILE A 369 23.00 9.66 11.26
C ILE A 369 22.42 10.99 10.75
N ILE A 370 22.20 11.95 11.64
CA ILE A 370 21.60 13.25 11.32
C ILE A 370 22.63 14.15 10.62
N ARG A 371 23.84 14.27 11.19
CA ARG A 371 24.86 15.26 10.82
C ARG A 371 26.26 14.63 10.72
N PRO A 372 26.56 13.85 9.66
CA PRO A 372 27.86 13.19 9.51
C PRO A 372 29.00 14.13 9.13
N ASP A 373 28.71 15.19 8.36
CA ASP A 373 29.74 16.10 7.84
C ASP A 373 30.03 17.25 8.82
N VAL A 374 31.30 17.63 8.94
CA VAL A 374 31.77 18.71 9.82
C VAL A 374 31.10 20.04 9.45
N ASN A 375 30.91 20.28 8.15
CA ASN A 375 30.36 21.51 7.60
C ASN A 375 28.83 21.50 7.50
N SER A 376 28.17 20.44 7.96
CA SER A 376 26.71 20.36 7.87
C SER A 376 26.05 21.39 8.78
N LYS A 377 25.11 22.13 8.18
CA LYS A 377 24.30 23.18 8.83
C LYS A 377 23.03 22.63 9.52
N ILE A 378 22.88 21.30 9.58
CA ILE A 378 21.70 20.64 10.15
C ILE A 378 21.84 20.63 11.67
N ASN A 379 21.06 21.49 12.34
CA ASN A 379 20.97 21.60 13.79
C ASN A 379 19.55 21.24 14.24
N LEU A 380 19.29 19.95 14.39
CA LEU A 380 17.98 19.46 14.82
C LEU A 380 17.79 19.68 16.32
N ASN A 381 16.65 20.27 16.70
CA ASN A 381 16.21 20.41 18.08
C ASN A 381 14.84 19.73 18.23
N LEU A 382 14.67 18.88 19.24
CA LEU A 382 13.41 18.17 19.50
C LEU A 382 13.31 17.77 20.96
N THR A 383 12.15 18.03 21.57
CA THR A 383 11.78 17.46 22.88
C THR A 383 10.46 16.71 22.79
N THR A 384 10.43 15.47 23.26
CA THR A 384 9.21 14.66 23.24
C THR A 384 9.20 13.55 24.28
N LYS A 385 8.01 12.99 24.52
CA LYS A 385 7.75 11.90 25.48
C LYS A 385 7.49 10.60 24.73
N ASN A 386 8.20 9.54 25.10
CA ASN A 386 7.92 8.20 24.60
C ASN A 386 6.76 7.55 25.34
N LYS A 387 6.24 6.45 24.78
CA LYS A 387 5.12 5.68 25.35
C LYS A 387 5.38 5.17 26.78
N SER A 388 6.64 4.89 27.12
CA SER A 388 7.05 4.36 28.43
C SER A 388 7.41 5.43 29.46
N TYR A 389 7.11 6.71 29.18
CA TYR A 389 7.42 7.82 30.07
C TYR A 389 6.67 7.70 31.42
N THR A 390 7.41 7.80 32.52
CA THR A 390 6.86 7.69 33.88
C THR A 390 6.79 9.03 34.61
N GLY A 391 7.75 9.93 34.38
CA GLY A 391 7.88 11.20 35.11
C GLY A 391 9.32 11.73 35.11
N ASN A 392 9.53 12.88 35.75
CA ASN A 392 10.83 13.53 35.96
C ASN A 392 11.60 13.92 34.69
N GLU A 393 10.91 14.12 33.56
CA GLU A 393 11.46 14.65 32.30
C GLU A 393 12.84 14.06 31.95
N GLU A 394 13.90 14.88 31.95
CA GLU A 394 15.28 14.49 31.61
C GLU A 394 15.83 13.35 32.50
N PHE A 395 15.40 13.28 33.76
CA PHE A 395 15.82 12.29 34.75
C PHE A 395 14.90 11.06 34.82
N CYS A 396 14.10 10.83 33.77
CA CYS A 396 13.25 9.65 33.68
C CYS A 396 14.06 8.34 33.86
N VAL A 397 13.66 7.52 34.82
CA VAL A 397 14.30 6.24 35.17
C VAL A 397 14.35 5.30 33.96
N LYS A 398 13.30 5.30 33.13
CA LYS A 398 13.19 4.47 31.93
C LYS A 398 13.79 5.09 30.67
N ASP A 399 14.49 6.23 30.78
CA ASP A 399 15.10 6.94 29.64
C ASP A 399 14.11 7.17 28.49
N SER A 400 12.88 7.56 28.84
CA SER A 400 11.75 7.66 27.92
C SER A 400 11.33 9.11 27.63
N TYR A 401 12.18 10.07 28.01
CA TYR A 401 12.04 11.48 27.64
C TYR A 401 13.17 11.83 26.68
N VAL A 402 12.82 12.27 25.48
CA VAL A 402 13.78 12.43 24.39
C VAL A 402 14.10 13.90 24.21
N ILE A 403 15.39 14.22 24.27
CA ILE A 403 15.91 15.56 24.02
C ILE A 403 17.03 15.45 23.00
N ILE A 404 16.82 16.05 21.84
CA ILE A 404 17.85 16.27 20.83
C ILE A 404 18.12 17.77 20.80
N ARG A 405 19.39 18.15 20.98
CA ARG A 405 19.84 19.55 20.84
C ARG A 405 20.99 19.62 19.87
N ASN A 406 20.89 20.51 18.88
CA ASN A 406 21.88 20.70 17.82
C ASN A 406 22.35 19.37 17.20
N SER A 407 21.39 18.49 16.89
CA SER A 407 21.61 17.16 16.32
C SER A 407 22.29 16.13 17.24
N ILE A 408 22.48 16.45 18.53
CA ILE A 408 23.03 15.55 19.55
C ILE A 408 21.90 15.01 20.41
N LEU A 409 21.78 13.68 20.51
CA LEU A 409 20.81 13.02 21.39
C LEU A 409 21.35 13.00 22.83
N LEU A 410 20.76 13.80 23.71
CA LEU A 410 21.19 13.94 25.11
C LEU A 410 20.57 12.86 26.01
N CYS A 411 19.24 12.73 25.97
CA CYS A 411 18.50 11.72 26.72
C CYS A 411 17.38 11.13 25.86
N GLY A 412 16.90 9.95 26.25
CA GLY A 412 15.85 9.24 25.54
C GLY A 412 16.35 8.09 24.68
N VAL A 413 15.39 7.27 24.25
CA VAL A 413 15.57 6.15 23.32
C VAL A 413 14.75 6.38 22.06
N LEU A 414 15.22 5.90 20.92
CA LEU A 414 14.52 6.04 19.65
C LEU A 414 13.48 4.93 19.49
N ASP A 415 12.19 5.28 19.54
CA ASP A 415 11.06 4.35 19.37
C ASP A 415 10.26 4.64 18.09
N LYS A 416 9.15 3.92 17.88
CA LYS A 416 8.25 4.14 16.74
C LYS A 416 7.71 5.59 16.68
N ALA A 417 7.48 6.27 17.80
CA ALA A 417 6.93 7.63 17.76
C ALA A 417 7.92 8.64 17.16
N LEU A 418 9.22 8.36 17.30
CA LEU A 418 10.31 9.20 16.78
C LEU A 418 10.77 8.84 15.38
N LEU A 419 10.73 7.57 15.00
CA LEU A 419 11.30 7.07 13.75
C LEU A 419 10.26 6.47 12.80
N GLY A 420 9.12 6.02 13.32
CA GLY A 420 8.08 5.33 12.55
C GLY A 420 6.99 6.25 12.01
N SER A 421 6.12 5.69 11.19
CA SER A 421 5.00 6.44 10.59
C SER A 421 3.89 6.76 11.59
N GLY A 422 3.13 7.82 11.30
CA GLY A 422 1.92 8.19 12.06
C GLY A 422 2.15 9.13 13.24
N SER A 423 3.24 9.90 13.25
CA SER A 423 3.42 11.01 14.20
C SER A 423 4.17 12.18 13.56
N LYS A 424 3.68 13.40 13.79
CA LYS A 424 4.37 14.65 13.43
C LYS A 424 5.55 14.98 14.35
N THR A 425 5.66 14.35 15.52
CA THR A 425 6.81 14.54 16.44
C THR A 425 8.01 13.66 16.06
N ASN A 426 8.13 13.29 14.79
CA ASN A 426 9.12 12.37 14.24
C ASN A 426 10.37 13.16 13.81
N ILE A 427 11.56 12.58 14.01
CA ILE A 427 12.84 13.15 13.60
C ILE A 427 12.85 13.47 12.10
N PHE A 428 12.35 12.55 11.28
CA PHE A 428 12.28 12.71 9.82
C PHE A 428 11.30 13.79 9.38
N TYR A 429 10.21 13.99 10.12
CA TYR A 429 9.27 15.08 9.84
C TYR A 429 9.91 16.45 10.10
N ILE A 430 10.59 16.60 11.23
CA ILE A 430 11.26 17.87 11.57
C ILE A 430 12.42 18.13 10.62
N LEU A 431 13.19 17.09 10.24
CA LEU A 431 14.23 17.23 9.22
C LEU A 431 13.67 17.66 7.86
N LEU A 432 12.55 17.08 7.46
CA LEU A 432 11.85 17.45 6.22
C LEU A 432 11.42 18.92 6.24
N ARG A 433 10.83 19.37 7.34
CA ARG A 433 10.34 20.74 7.50
C ARG A 433 11.47 21.77 7.54
N ASP A 434 12.46 21.57 8.42
CA ASP A 434 13.47 22.59 8.72
C ASP A 434 14.63 22.61 7.71
N PHE A 435 14.95 21.45 7.13
CA PHE A 435 16.16 21.27 6.31
C PHE A 435 15.87 20.68 4.92
N GLY A 436 14.64 20.29 4.63
CA GLY A 436 14.18 19.82 3.33
C GLY A 436 14.19 18.30 3.13
N GLU A 437 13.63 17.87 2.00
CA GLU A 437 13.38 16.46 1.66
C GLU A 437 14.66 15.62 1.58
N ASP A 438 15.74 16.18 1.03
CA ASP A 438 17.03 15.49 0.89
C ASP A 438 17.63 15.14 2.26
N ALA A 439 17.51 16.04 3.24
CA ALA A 439 18.05 15.82 4.58
C ALA A 439 17.31 14.67 5.30
N ALA A 440 15.98 14.64 5.18
CA ALA A 440 15.16 13.58 5.74
C ALA A 440 15.43 12.22 5.07
N ALA A 441 15.49 12.20 3.72
CA ALA A 441 15.76 10.98 2.96
C ALA A 441 17.15 10.42 3.23
N ASP A 442 18.18 11.26 3.29
CA ASP A 442 19.54 10.84 3.61
C ASP A 442 19.66 10.32 5.05
N ALA A 443 19.00 10.95 6.02
CA ALA A 443 18.99 10.48 7.41
C ALA A 443 18.32 9.10 7.55
N MET A 444 17.18 8.90 6.89
CA MET A 444 16.50 7.60 6.83
C MET A 444 17.38 6.53 6.18
N TRP A 445 18.04 6.85 5.06
CA TRP A 445 18.95 5.91 4.38
C TRP A 445 20.15 5.51 5.26
N ARG A 446 20.76 6.48 5.97
CA ARG A 446 21.86 6.20 6.91
C ARG A 446 21.40 5.32 8.05
N LEU A 447 20.22 5.57 8.60
CA LEU A 447 19.64 4.71 9.63
C LEU A 447 19.43 3.28 9.10
N GLY A 448 18.89 3.14 7.88
CA GLY A 448 18.69 1.86 7.21
C GLY A 448 19.97 1.04 7.03
N ARG A 449 21.15 1.67 7.05
CA ARG A 449 22.46 0.98 7.00
C ARG A 449 23.06 0.73 8.39
N VAL A 450 22.96 1.70 9.29
CA VAL A 450 23.53 1.58 10.65
C VAL A 450 22.78 0.54 11.48
N ALA A 451 21.45 0.52 11.43
CA ALA A 451 20.65 -0.37 12.27
C ALA A 451 20.92 -1.87 11.96
N PRO A 452 20.95 -2.33 10.68
CA PRO A 452 21.35 -3.71 10.36
C PRO A 452 22.77 -4.03 10.79
N VAL A 453 23.74 -3.14 10.56
CA VAL A 453 25.14 -3.37 10.99
C VAL A 453 25.23 -3.56 12.51
N PHE A 454 24.46 -2.78 13.29
CA PHE A 454 24.38 -2.95 14.74
C PHE A 454 23.74 -4.29 15.12
N LEU A 455 22.57 -4.60 14.54
CA LEU A 455 21.85 -5.84 14.83
C LEU A 455 22.63 -7.10 14.44
N SER A 456 23.35 -7.09 13.31
CA SER A 456 24.18 -8.22 12.90
C SER A 456 25.33 -8.51 13.86
N ASN A 457 25.88 -7.49 14.53
CA ASN A 457 26.96 -7.66 15.48
C ASN A 457 26.46 -8.03 16.89
N ARG A 458 25.37 -7.40 17.34
CA ARG A 458 24.77 -7.69 18.66
C ARG A 458 24.03 -9.02 18.68
N GLY A 459 23.35 -9.35 17.59
CA GLY A 459 22.34 -10.39 17.53
C GLY A 459 21.01 -9.93 18.13
N PHE A 460 19.91 -10.22 17.44
CA PHE A 460 18.56 -10.10 17.98
C PHE A 460 17.73 -11.28 17.45
N SER A 461 17.13 -12.05 18.35
CA SER A 461 16.36 -13.24 18.00
C SER A 461 15.25 -13.44 19.02
N ILE A 462 14.28 -14.27 18.65
CA ILE A 462 13.18 -14.70 19.49
C ILE A 462 13.23 -16.22 19.63
N GLY A 463 13.22 -16.71 20.86
CA GLY A 463 13.21 -18.13 21.16
C GLY A 463 11.94 -18.57 21.90
N ILE A 464 11.76 -19.89 21.99
CA ILE A 464 10.69 -20.48 22.82
C ILE A 464 10.84 -20.12 24.31
N GLY A 465 12.07 -19.84 24.76
CA GLY A 465 12.35 -19.38 26.12
C GLY A 465 11.77 -18.00 26.43
N ASP A 466 11.61 -17.12 25.45
CA ASP A 466 11.04 -15.78 25.64
C ASP A 466 9.53 -15.80 25.88
N VAL A 467 8.87 -16.86 25.44
CA VAL A 467 7.42 -17.04 25.62
C VAL A 467 7.09 -18.05 26.73
N ARG A 468 8.10 -18.57 27.42
CA ARG A 468 7.91 -19.49 28.54
C ARG A 468 7.46 -18.70 29.79
N PRO A 469 6.28 -18.99 30.35
CA PRO A 469 5.81 -18.32 31.55
C PRO A 469 6.64 -18.72 32.77
N SER A 470 6.88 -17.76 33.67
CA SER A 470 7.51 -18.03 34.97
C SER A 470 6.50 -18.72 35.92
N MET A 471 7.00 -19.45 36.93
CA MET A 471 6.12 -20.09 37.92
C MET A 471 5.30 -19.07 38.72
N ALA A 472 5.83 -17.87 38.94
CA ALA A 472 5.08 -16.78 39.58
C ALA A 472 3.90 -16.33 38.71
N LEU A 473 4.15 -16.13 37.41
CA LEU A 473 3.12 -15.74 36.45
C LEU A 473 2.04 -16.82 36.29
N LEU A 474 2.41 -18.11 36.32
CA LEU A 474 1.44 -19.21 36.27
C LEU A 474 0.51 -19.20 37.49
N LYS A 475 1.04 -18.97 38.70
CA LYS A 475 0.23 -18.87 39.92
C LYS A 475 -0.73 -17.67 39.86
N GLU A 476 -0.20 -16.50 39.51
CA GLU A 476 -0.99 -15.26 39.35
C GLU A 476 -2.10 -15.44 38.30
N LYS A 477 -1.79 -16.09 37.17
CA LYS A 477 -2.78 -16.46 36.14
C LYS A 477 -3.89 -17.36 36.71
N THR A 478 -3.54 -18.43 37.41
CA THR A 478 -4.52 -19.38 37.94
C THR A 478 -5.46 -18.71 38.95
N GLU A 479 -4.92 -17.86 39.82
CA GLU A 479 -5.71 -17.09 40.79
C GLU A 479 -6.68 -16.13 40.08
N LEU A 480 -6.19 -15.41 39.08
CA LEU A 480 -6.97 -14.47 38.28
C LEU A 480 -8.11 -15.17 37.53
N LEU A 481 -7.83 -16.30 36.87
CA LEU A 481 -8.85 -17.10 36.18
C LEU A 481 -9.90 -17.65 37.14
N ARG A 482 -9.48 -18.18 38.30
CA ARG A 482 -10.39 -18.71 39.32
C ARG A 482 -11.33 -17.63 39.86
N HIS A 483 -10.80 -16.43 40.12
CA HIS A 483 -11.62 -15.30 40.56
C HIS A 483 -12.60 -14.86 39.48
N GLY A 484 -12.14 -14.74 38.23
CA GLY A 484 -12.97 -14.33 37.10
C GLY A 484 -14.09 -15.32 36.79
N TYR A 485 -13.80 -16.63 36.78
CA TYR A 485 -14.84 -17.66 36.60
C TYR A 485 -15.87 -17.64 37.71
N LYS A 486 -15.46 -17.43 38.96
CA LYS A 486 -16.40 -17.30 40.08
C LYS A 486 -17.39 -16.15 39.87
N ILE A 487 -16.91 -14.98 39.43
CA ILE A 487 -17.78 -13.84 39.13
C ILE A 487 -18.74 -14.17 37.98
N CYS A 488 -18.28 -14.85 36.93
CA CYS A 488 -19.15 -15.28 35.84
C CYS A 488 -20.22 -16.27 36.31
N ASP A 489 -19.87 -17.21 37.18
CA ASP A 489 -20.80 -18.18 37.75
C ASP A 489 -21.85 -17.47 38.63
N ASP A 490 -21.44 -16.50 39.46
CA ASP A 490 -22.34 -15.67 40.29
C ASP A 490 -23.35 -14.89 39.42
N TYR A 491 -22.94 -14.39 38.25
CA TYR A 491 -23.86 -13.75 37.30
C TYR A 491 -24.83 -14.74 36.64
N ILE A 492 -24.36 -15.94 36.32
CA ILE A 492 -25.21 -17.01 35.76
C ILE A 492 -26.25 -17.46 36.79
N GLU A 493 -25.86 -17.59 38.07
CA GLU A 493 -26.78 -17.88 39.17
C GLU A 493 -27.78 -16.75 39.40
N SER A 494 -27.32 -15.50 39.37
CA SER A 494 -28.20 -14.32 39.51
C SER A 494 -29.27 -14.25 38.42
N LEU A 495 -28.97 -14.70 37.19
CA LEU A 495 -29.97 -14.84 36.13
C LEU A 495 -30.95 -15.98 36.44
N LYS A 496 -30.48 -17.14 36.90
CA LYS A 496 -31.35 -18.28 37.25
C LYS A 496 -32.33 -17.93 38.37
N GLU A 497 -31.91 -17.10 39.32
CA GLU A 497 -32.72 -16.64 40.44
C GLU A 497 -33.57 -15.39 40.12
N GLY A 498 -33.49 -14.85 38.90
CA GLY A 498 -34.23 -13.64 38.49
C GLY A 498 -33.79 -12.36 39.19
N ARG A 499 -32.59 -12.32 39.79
CA ARG A 499 -32.03 -11.15 40.50
C ARG A 499 -31.26 -10.21 39.57
N LEU A 500 -31.00 -10.60 38.32
CA LEU A 500 -30.21 -9.82 37.39
C LEU A 500 -31.03 -8.66 36.78
N LYS A 501 -30.65 -7.42 37.11
CA LYS A 501 -31.31 -6.24 36.55
C LYS A 501 -30.87 -6.01 35.10
N ALA A 502 -31.83 -6.00 34.18
CA ALA A 502 -31.59 -5.69 32.78
C ALA A 502 -31.02 -4.26 32.58
N GLN A 503 -30.02 -4.13 31.70
CA GLN A 503 -29.51 -2.83 31.26
C GLN A 503 -30.52 -2.15 30.31
N PRO A 504 -30.59 -0.81 30.28
CA PRO A 504 -31.51 -0.10 29.40
C PRO A 504 -31.36 -0.52 27.93
N GLY A 505 -32.45 -0.96 27.32
CA GLY A 505 -32.46 -1.39 25.91
C GLY A 505 -31.95 -2.80 25.65
N CYS A 506 -31.55 -3.55 26.69
CA CYS A 506 -31.12 -4.95 26.60
C CYS A 506 -32.11 -5.86 27.33
N THR A 507 -32.24 -7.08 26.84
CA THR A 507 -32.89 -8.17 27.59
C THR A 507 -32.01 -8.62 28.76
N GLU A 508 -32.58 -9.35 29.73
CA GLU A 508 -31.81 -9.93 30.84
C GLU A 508 -30.70 -10.88 30.35
N TYR A 509 -30.97 -11.60 29.25
CA TYR A 509 -29.99 -12.49 28.61
C TYR A 509 -28.85 -11.72 27.95
N GLU A 510 -29.16 -10.68 27.18
CA GLU A 510 -28.14 -9.81 26.58
C GLU A 510 -27.32 -9.07 27.64
N THR A 511 -27.98 -8.68 28.75
CA THR A 511 -27.31 -8.07 29.90
C THR A 511 -26.31 -9.03 30.52
N LEU A 512 -26.68 -10.30 30.71
CA LEU A 512 -25.75 -11.33 31.20
C LEU A 512 -24.55 -11.49 30.26
N GLU A 513 -24.80 -11.60 28.95
CA GLU A 513 -23.74 -11.74 27.95
C GLU A 513 -22.78 -10.56 27.96
N ALA A 514 -23.30 -9.33 28.05
CA ALA A 514 -22.49 -8.11 28.11
C ALA A 514 -21.62 -8.05 29.37
N LEU A 515 -22.18 -8.40 30.54
CA LEU A 515 -21.44 -8.44 31.80
C LEU A 515 -20.34 -9.50 31.78
N ILE A 516 -20.65 -10.72 31.34
CA ILE A 516 -19.64 -11.79 31.24
C ILE A 516 -18.54 -11.40 30.24
N LEU A 517 -18.89 -10.87 29.06
CA LEU A 517 -17.91 -10.46 28.06
C LEU A 517 -16.98 -9.35 28.60
N LYS A 518 -17.53 -8.41 29.39
CA LYS A 518 -16.75 -7.36 30.06
C LYS A 518 -15.76 -7.95 31.06
N GLU A 519 -16.20 -8.86 31.93
CA GLU A 519 -15.31 -9.50 32.92
C GLU A 519 -14.22 -10.34 32.24
N LEU A 520 -14.57 -11.14 31.24
CA LEU A 520 -13.60 -11.96 30.50
C LEU A 520 -12.59 -11.12 29.70
N SER A 521 -12.99 -9.93 29.25
CA SER A 521 -12.08 -8.96 28.64
C SER A 521 -11.13 -8.35 29.68
N ALA A 522 -11.63 -8.00 30.87
CA ALA A 522 -10.81 -7.49 31.96
C ALA A 522 -9.77 -8.52 32.46
N ILE A 523 -10.16 -9.80 32.53
CA ILE A 523 -9.25 -10.92 32.85
C ILE A 523 -8.04 -10.92 31.92
N ARG A 524 -8.26 -10.78 30.61
CA ARG A 524 -7.20 -10.76 29.61
C ARG A 524 -6.28 -9.56 29.80
N ASP A 525 -6.83 -8.38 30.07
CA ASP A 525 -6.05 -7.16 30.24
C ASP A 525 -5.18 -7.23 31.52
N HIS A 526 -5.74 -7.75 32.62
CA HIS A 526 -4.99 -8.00 33.86
C HIS A 526 -3.89 -9.06 33.65
N ALA A 527 -4.18 -10.14 32.92
CA ALA A 527 -3.18 -11.15 32.57
C ALA A 527 -2.04 -10.54 31.74
N GLY A 528 -2.35 -9.64 30.81
CA GLY A 528 -1.34 -8.90 30.05
C GLY A 528 -0.46 -8.00 30.92
N GLN A 529 -1.04 -7.31 31.91
CA GLN A 529 -0.29 -6.52 32.88
C GLN A 529 0.60 -7.40 33.78
N ALA A 530 0.11 -8.56 34.20
CA ALA A 530 0.89 -9.54 34.95
C ALA A 530 2.10 -10.02 34.14
N CYS A 531 1.93 -10.29 32.84
CA CYS A 531 3.06 -10.59 31.93
C CYS A 531 4.09 -9.45 31.93
N LEU A 532 3.66 -8.20 31.79
CA LEU A 532 4.58 -7.05 31.75
C LEU A 532 5.41 -6.87 33.02
N ARG A 533 4.85 -7.20 34.19
CA ARG A 533 5.56 -7.11 35.47
C ARG A 533 6.57 -8.25 35.67
N ASN A 534 6.22 -9.46 35.20
CA ASN A 534 6.98 -10.68 35.46
C ASN A 534 8.04 -10.99 34.38
N LEU A 535 7.94 -10.41 33.18
CA LEU A 535 8.89 -10.63 32.11
C LEU A 535 10.18 -9.82 32.29
N SER A 536 11.31 -10.44 31.93
CA SER A 536 12.61 -9.75 31.91
C SER A 536 12.60 -8.59 30.92
N ARG A 537 13.30 -7.51 31.27
CA ARG A 537 13.56 -6.38 30.36
C ARG A 537 14.27 -6.81 29.05
N HIS A 538 15.05 -7.88 29.10
CA HIS A 538 15.80 -8.39 27.95
C HIS A 538 14.98 -9.32 27.05
N ASN A 539 13.71 -9.55 27.37
CA ASN A 539 12.82 -10.36 26.55
C ASN A 539 12.60 -9.71 25.18
N ALA A 540 12.86 -10.47 24.10
CA ALA A 540 12.77 -9.96 22.74
C ALA A 540 11.33 -9.53 22.34
N PRO A 541 10.28 -10.37 22.52
CA PRO A 541 8.89 -9.96 22.29
C PRO A 541 8.49 -8.67 23.01
N LEU A 542 8.87 -8.55 24.30
CA LEU A 542 8.61 -7.36 25.09
C LEU A 542 9.30 -6.13 24.50
N THR A 543 10.57 -6.27 24.12
CA THR A 543 11.34 -5.20 23.48
C THR A 543 10.67 -4.72 22.20
N MET A 544 10.25 -5.64 21.32
CA MET A 544 9.56 -5.31 20.06
C MET A 544 8.23 -4.58 20.28
N ALA A 545 7.45 -4.99 21.28
CA ALA A 545 6.19 -4.35 21.62
C ALA A 545 6.38 -2.96 22.27
N VAL A 546 7.42 -2.79 23.10
CA VAL A 546 7.74 -1.51 23.75
C VAL A 546 8.29 -0.50 22.76
N CYS A 547 9.23 -0.89 21.89
CA CYS A 547 9.77 0.00 20.87
C CYS A 547 8.76 0.26 19.73
N GLY A 548 7.76 -0.61 19.58
CA GLY A 548 6.69 -0.50 18.59
C GLY A 548 7.09 -1.00 17.20
N SER A 549 8.10 -1.87 17.08
CA SER A 549 8.54 -2.40 15.78
C SER A 549 7.55 -3.42 15.22
N LYS A 550 7.18 -4.43 16.02
CA LYS A 550 6.20 -5.45 15.66
C LYS A 550 5.61 -6.08 16.92
N GLY A 551 4.32 -6.42 16.85
CA GLY A 551 3.60 -7.03 17.96
C GLY A 551 3.01 -6.01 18.94
N SER A 552 2.07 -6.47 19.74
CA SER A 552 1.38 -5.68 20.76
C SER A 552 1.48 -6.38 22.12
N PHE A 553 1.15 -5.67 23.20
CA PHE A 553 1.05 -6.28 24.53
C PHE A 553 0.01 -7.41 24.59
N ILE A 554 -1.06 -7.31 23.79
CA ILE A 554 -2.08 -8.35 23.66
C ILE A 554 -1.46 -9.62 23.07
N ASN A 555 -0.65 -9.50 22.01
CA ASN A 555 -0.02 -10.66 21.38
C ASN A 555 0.90 -11.40 22.36
N ILE A 556 1.65 -10.66 23.20
CA ILE A 556 2.50 -11.26 24.25
C ILE A 556 1.65 -12.00 25.28
N SER A 557 0.55 -11.37 25.73
CA SER A 557 -0.40 -12.00 26.65
C SER A 557 -0.98 -13.31 26.09
N GLN A 558 -1.31 -13.34 24.79
CA GLN A 558 -1.84 -14.53 24.12
C GLN A 558 -0.81 -15.65 23.99
N MET A 559 0.46 -15.30 23.75
CA MET A 559 1.55 -16.27 23.67
C MET A 559 1.87 -16.89 25.03
N ILE A 560 1.82 -16.12 26.13
CA ILE A 560 2.37 -16.50 27.44
C ILE A 560 1.29 -16.81 28.49
N ALA A 561 0.26 -15.98 28.59
CA ALA A 561 -0.76 -16.08 29.64
C ALA A 561 -2.02 -16.81 29.16
N CYS A 562 -2.87 -16.17 28.36
CA CYS A 562 -4.10 -16.77 27.82
C CYS A 562 -4.52 -16.09 26.52
N VAL A 563 -5.13 -16.85 25.60
CA VAL A 563 -5.66 -16.29 24.34
C VAL A 563 -6.88 -15.40 24.61
N GLY A 564 -7.74 -15.80 25.56
CA GLY A 564 -8.92 -15.07 26.00
C GLY A 564 -10.19 -15.43 25.23
N GLN A 565 -11.24 -14.62 25.42
CA GLN A 565 -12.56 -14.84 24.83
C GLN A 565 -12.53 -14.74 23.29
N GLN A 566 -13.01 -15.78 22.60
CA GLN A 566 -13.29 -15.72 21.17
C GLN A 566 -14.69 -15.15 20.97
N ALA A 567 -14.80 -14.04 20.24
CA ALA A 567 -16.08 -13.43 19.91
C ALA A 567 -16.37 -13.62 18.42
N ILE A 568 -17.64 -13.81 18.08
CA ILE A 568 -18.16 -13.90 16.72
C ILE A 568 -19.24 -12.84 16.58
N SER A 569 -19.02 -11.87 15.71
CA SER A 569 -19.96 -10.77 15.43
C SER A 569 -20.39 -10.00 16.68
N GLY A 570 -19.42 -9.79 17.60
CA GLY A 570 -19.59 -9.07 18.86
C GLY A 570 -20.21 -9.87 20.01
N HIS A 571 -20.58 -11.13 19.78
CA HIS A 571 -21.15 -12.02 20.79
C HIS A 571 -20.22 -13.21 21.08
N ARG A 572 -20.41 -13.88 22.22
CA ARG A 572 -19.76 -15.19 22.44
C ARG A 572 -20.30 -16.22 21.44
N PRO A 573 -19.58 -17.33 21.17
CA PRO A 573 -19.99 -18.32 20.19
C PRO A 573 -21.44 -18.79 20.43
N PRO A 574 -22.27 -18.77 19.37
CA PRO A 574 -23.68 -19.15 19.49
C PRO A 574 -23.83 -20.65 19.77
N ASP A 575 -25.05 -21.06 20.08
CA ASP A 575 -25.39 -22.48 20.18
C ASP A 575 -25.59 -23.06 18.78
N GLY A 576 -24.58 -23.76 18.28
CA GLY A 576 -24.62 -24.43 16.98
C GLY A 576 -25.37 -25.76 17.00
N PHE A 577 -25.54 -26.36 18.18
CA PHE A 577 -26.34 -27.56 18.43
C PHE A 577 -27.56 -27.21 19.28
N GLU A 578 -28.46 -28.18 19.49
CA GLU A 578 -29.64 -28.03 20.35
C GLU A 578 -29.25 -27.57 21.78
N ASP A 579 -29.49 -26.29 22.06
CA ASP A 579 -29.18 -25.58 23.31
C ASP A 579 -27.69 -25.66 23.76
N ARG A 580 -26.72 -25.82 22.86
CA ARG A 580 -25.28 -25.84 23.22
C ARG A 580 -24.34 -25.51 22.06
N SER A 581 -23.14 -25.01 22.39
CA SER A 581 -22.13 -24.67 21.38
C SER A 581 -21.39 -25.89 20.81
N LEU A 582 -21.03 -26.88 21.64
CA LEU A 582 -20.37 -28.12 21.21
C LEU A 582 -21.00 -29.35 21.89
N PRO A 583 -20.91 -30.56 21.29
CA PRO A 583 -21.50 -31.77 21.85
C PRO A 583 -20.84 -32.23 23.16
N HIS A 584 -19.65 -31.72 23.47
CA HIS A 584 -18.89 -31.99 24.70
C HIS A 584 -19.41 -31.24 25.93
N PHE A 585 -20.27 -30.24 25.74
CA PHE A 585 -20.87 -29.45 26.81
C PHE A 585 -22.32 -29.89 27.08
N GLU A 586 -22.76 -29.65 28.31
CA GLU A 586 -24.15 -29.89 28.69
C GLU A 586 -25.10 -28.89 28.03
N ARG A 587 -26.37 -29.27 27.91
CA ARG A 587 -27.40 -28.39 27.35
C ARG A 587 -27.58 -27.17 28.27
N ARG A 588 -27.73 -25.99 27.67
CA ARG A 588 -27.91 -24.68 28.32
C ARG A 588 -26.74 -24.24 29.20
N GLN A 589 -25.56 -24.84 29.03
CA GLN A 589 -24.36 -24.45 29.75
C GLN A 589 -23.83 -23.11 29.22
N LYS A 590 -23.79 -22.08 30.09
CA LYS A 590 -23.34 -20.71 29.75
C LYS A 590 -21.98 -20.32 30.31
N THR A 591 -21.26 -21.29 30.86
CA THR A 591 -19.94 -21.08 31.46
C THR A 591 -18.95 -20.52 30.42
N PRO A 592 -17.90 -19.79 30.85
CA PRO A 592 -16.91 -19.23 29.93
C PRO A 592 -16.32 -20.26 28.97
N ALA A 593 -15.95 -21.45 29.45
CA ALA A 593 -15.38 -22.53 28.62
C ALA A 593 -16.38 -23.06 27.57
N ALA A 594 -17.65 -23.21 27.93
CA ALA A 594 -18.69 -23.68 26.99
C ALA A 594 -18.98 -22.66 25.88
N LYS A 595 -18.73 -21.38 26.17
CA LYS A 595 -18.94 -20.23 25.28
C LYS A 595 -17.61 -19.63 24.81
N GLY A 596 -16.61 -20.48 24.51
CA GLY A 596 -15.43 -20.07 23.74
C GLY A 596 -14.39 -19.20 24.43
N PHE A 597 -14.36 -19.19 25.76
CA PHE A 597 -13.22 -18.63 26.49
C PHE A 597 -12.03 -19.60 26.42
N VAL A 598 -10.88 -19.09 25.97
CA VAL A 598 -9.63 -19.86 25.87
C VAL A 598 -8.71 -19.46 27.01
N GLU A 599 -8.62 -20.31 28.03
CA GLU A 599 -7.78 -20.08 29.21
C GLU A 599 -6.31 -20.38 28.95
N ASN A 600 -6.04 -21.28 28.00
CA ASN A 600 -4.70 -21.63 27.62
C ASN A 600 -4.04 -20.56 26.73
N SER A 601 -2.72 -20.55 26.75
CA SER A 601 -1.88 -19.73 25.88
C SER A 601 -1.41 -20.55 24.67
N PHE A 602 -0.86 -19.88 23.65
CA PHE A 602 -0.21 -20.60 22.55
C PHE A 602 1.01 -21.41 23.01
N TYR A 603 1.70 -21.00 24.08
CA TYR A 603 2.80 -21.77 24.65
C TYR A 603 2.34 -23.06 25.34
N SER A 604 1.28 -22.98 26.15
CA SER A 604 0.74 -24.15 26.86
C SER A 604 0.01 -25.14 25.94
N GLY A 605 -0.38 -24.69 24.75
CA GLY A 605 -1.20 -25.46 23.81
C GLY A 605 -2.69 -25.34 24.11
N LEU A 606 -3.51 -25.45 23.06
CA LEU A 606 -4.97 -25.35 23.16
C LEU A 606 -5.60 -26.74 23.27
N THR A 607 -6.64 -26.86 24.11
CA THR A 607 -7.49 -28.05 24.12
C THR A 607 -8.31 -28.16 22.83
N PRO A 608 -8.85 -29.34 22.46
CA PRO A 608 -9.62 -29.50 21.22
C PRO A 608 -10.83 -28.55 21.11
N THR A 609 -11.52 -28.28 22.22
CA THR A 609 -12.65 -27.33 22.27
C THR A 609 -12.18 -25.90 22.06
N GLU A 610 -11.12 -25.48 22.75
CA GLU A 610 -10.50 -24.15 22.59
C GLU A 610 -9.98 -23.93 21.17
N PHE A 611 -9.31 -24.92 20.59
CA PHE A 611 -8.82 -24.86 19.22
C PHE A 611 -9.97 -24.62 18.23
N PHE A 612 -11.08 -25.35 18.38
CA PHE A 612 -12.24 -25.18 17.52
C PHE A 612 -12.90 -23.81 17.67
N PHE A 613 -13.05 -23.29 18.89
CA PHE A 613 -13.55 -21.92 19.08
C PHE A 613 -12.59 -20.86 18.52
N HIS A 614 -11.29 -21.07 18.63
CA HIS A 614 -10.29 -20.17 18.05
C HIS A 614 -10.36 -20.15 16.53
N THR A 615 -10.57 -21.30 15.87
CA THR A 615 -10.73 -21.34 14.41
C THR A 615 -12.01 -20.65 13.94
N MET A 616 -13.09 -20.69 14.72
CA MET A 616 -14.32 -19.93 14.43
C MET A 616 -14.05 -18.42 14.41
N GLY A 617 -13.38 -17.88 15.43
CA GLY A 617 -13.00 -16.45 15.48
C GLY A 617 -12.04 -16.06 14.34
N GLY A 618 -11.07 -16.93 14.03
CA GLY A 618 -10.16 -16.72 12.90
C GLY A 618 -10.88 -16.68 11.54
N ARG A 619 -11.93 -17.49 11.36
CA ARG A 619 -12.72 -17.53 10.12
C ARG A 619 -13.48 -16.24 9.88
N GLU A 620 -14.06 -15.64 10.91
CA GLU A 620 -14.74 -14.34 10.78
C GLU A 620 -13.77 -13.28 10.24
N GLY A 621 -12.58 -13.15 10.83
CA GLY A 621 -11.58 -12.18 10.39
C GLY A 621 -11.18 -12.34 8.91
N LEU A 622 -11.02 -13.58 8.43
CA LEU A 622 -10.71 -13.87 7.02
C LEU A 622 -11.87 -13.49 6.08
N VAL A 623 -13.12 -13.79 6.48
CA VAL A 623 -14.31 -13.47 5.68
C VAL A 623 -14.53 -11.96 5.64
N ASP A 624 -14.45 -11.29 6.78
CA ASP A 624 -14.61 -9.84 6.89
C ASP A 624 -13.61 -9.09 6.02
N THR A 625 -12.34 -9.52 6.04
CA THR A 625 -11.28 -8.92 5.22
C THR A 625 -11.60 -9.05 3.73
N ALA A 626 -12.13 -10.21 3.30
CA ALA A 626 -12.51 -10.44 1.91
C ALA A 626 -13.74 -9.62 1.49
N VAL A 627 -14.79 -9.55 2.32
CA VAL A 627 -16.05 -8.88 2.00
C VAL A 627 -15.90 -7.35 2.03
N LYS A 628 -15.26 -6.80 3.08
CA LYS A 628 -15.07 -5.34 3.24
C LYS A 628 -14.30 -4.73 2.07
N THR A 629 -13.41 -5.49 1.44
CA THR A 629 -12.63 -5.02 0.27
C THR A 629 -13.53 -4.64 -0.91
N ALA A 630 -14.61 -5.38 -1.15
CA ALA A 630 -15.51 -5.10 -2.27
C ALA A 630 -16.35 -3.83 -2.04
N GLU A 631 -16.88 -3.66 -0.82
CA GLU A 631 -17.72 -2.52 -0.44
C GLU A 631 -16.92 -1.21 -0.38
N THR A 632 -15.77 -1.24 0.31
CA THR A 632 -14.89 -0.07 0.45
C THR A 632 -14.37 0.42 -0.90
N GLY A 633 -13.92 -0.49 -1.77
CA GLY A 633 -13.46 -0.13 -3.12
C GLY A 633 -14.58 0.42 -4.01
N TYR A 634 -15.81 -0.08 -3.86
CA TYR A 634 -16.96 0.46 -4.59
C TYR A 634 -17.35 1.87 -4.12
N MET A 635 -17.41 2.08 -2.80
CA MET A 635 -17.66 3.40 -2.20
C MET A 635 -16.59 4.40 -2.64
N GLN A 636 -15.31 4.04 -2.53
CA GLN A 636 -14.20 4.88 -2.97
C GLN A 636 -14.36 5.28 -4.43
N ARG A 637 -14.67 4.33 -5.32
CA ARG A 637 -14.86 4.64 -6.74
C ARG A 637 -16.03 5.59 -6.99
N ARG A 638 -17.14 5.44 -6.25
CA ARG A 638 -18.28 6.37 -6.34
C ARG A 638 -17.88 7.78 -5.94
N LEU A 639 -17.17 7.92 -4.83
CA LEU A 639 -16.68 9.22 -4.36
C LEU A 639 -15.73 9.87 -5.37
N VAL A 640 -14.75 9.11 -5.89
CA VAL A 640 -13.83 9.62 -6.92
C VAL A 640 -14.61 10.09 -8.15
N LYS A 641 -15.60 9.33 -8.62
CA LYS A 641 -16.39 9.73 -9.80
C LYS A 641 -17.29 10.95 -9.57
N CYS A 642 -17.65 11.24 -8.32
CA CYS A 642 -18.41 12.44 -7.96
C CYS A 642 -17.52 13.68 -7.77
N LEU A 643 -16.23 13.50 -7.48
CA LEU A 643 -15.33 14.59 -7.06
C LEU A 643 -14.15 14.81 -8.02
N GLU A 644 -14.00 14.01 -9.08
CA GLU A 644 -12.83 14.06 -9.98
C GLU A 644 -12.74 15.34 -10.82
N ASP A 645 -13.81 16.11 -10.90
CA ASP A 645 -13.87 17.35 -11.67
C ASP A 645 -13.60 18.61 -10.83
N LEU A 646 -13.48 18.46 -9.51
CA LEU A 646 -13.20 19.56 -8.59
C LEU A 646 -11.73 19.93 -8.62
N CYS A 647 -11.44 21.22 -8.78
CA CYS A 647 -10.09 21.77 -8.70
C CYS A 647 -10.05 23.10 -7.94
N VAL A 648 -8.90 23.39 -7.32
CA VAL A 648 -8.60 24.69 -6.73
C VAL A 648 -8.08 25.60 -7.82
N ASN A 649 -8.76 26.73 -8.05
CA ASN A 649 -8.33 27.74 -9.01
C ASN A 649 -7.34 28.73 -8.40
N TYR A 650 -6.69 29.53 -9.24
CA TYR A 650 -5.72 30.54 -8.83
C TYR A 650 -6.26 31.60 -7.87
N ASP A 651 -7.58 31.76 -7.78
CA ASP A 651 -8.24 32.67 -6.83
C ASP A 651 -8.55 32.02 -5.47
N GLY A 652 -8.13 30.77 -5.26
CA GLY A 652 -8.35 30.02 -4.02
C GLY A 652 -9.75 29.39 -3.90
N THR A 653 -10.62 29.57 -4.90
CA THR A 653 -11.94 28.95 -4.94
C THR A 653 -11.86 27.51 -5.46
N VAL A 654 -12.72 26.64 -4.94
CA VAL A 654 -12.90 25.26 -5.44
C VAL A 654 -14.06 25.27 -6.43
N ARG A 655 -13.81 24.87 -7.68
CA ARG A 655 -14.83 24.88 -8.74
C ARG A 655 -14.97 23.53 -9.43
N SER A 656 -16.16 23.26 -9.93
CA SER A 656 -16.44 22.15 -10.85
C SER A 656 -15.90 22.43 -12.24
N SER A 657 -15.86 21.40 -13.09
CA SER A 657 -15.46 21.53 -14.50
C SER A 657 -16.34 22.46 -15.34
N VAL A 658 -17.57 22.74 -14.89
CA VAL A 658 -18.53 23.65 -15.54
C VAL A 658 -18.31 25.10 -15.09
N GLY A 659 -17.57 25.31 -14.00
CA GLY A 659 -17.29 26.63 -13.41
C GLY A 659 -18.16 26.97 -12.21
N ASP A 660 -18.99 26.04 -11.73
CA ASP A 660 -19.77 26.24 -10.51
C ASP A 660 -18.83 26.28 -9.29
N VAL A 661 -19.02 27.28 -8.42
CA VAL A 661 -18.24 27.43 -7.20
C VAL A 661 -18.83 26.53 -6.11
N ILE A 662 -18.02 25.61 -5.58
CA ILE A 662 -18.39 24.72 -4.48
C ILE A 662 -17.93 25.31 -3.15
N GLU A 663 -16.70 25.80 -3.08
CA GLU A 663 -16.14 26.49 -1.91
C GLU A 663 -15.50 27.81 -2.34
N PHE A 664 -15.75 28.88 -1.56
CA PHE A 664 -15.10 30.18 -1.79
C PHE A 664 -13.64 30.20 -1.35
N THR A 665 -13.26 29.31 -0.45
CA THR A 665 -11.89 29.16 0.05
C THR A 665 -11.70 27.68 0.34
N PHE A 666 -10.67 27.08 -0.25
CA PHE A 666 -10.35 25.67 -0.07
C PHE A 666 -10.27 25.32 1.43
N GLY A 667 -11.10 24.38 1.89
CA GLY A 667 -11.07 23.94 3.29
C GLY A 667 -11.44 25.01 4.32
N GLU A 668 -12.12 26.09 3.90
CA GLU A 668 -12.47 27.27 4.69
C GLU A 668 -11.29 28.13 5.20
N ASP A 669 -10.08 27.59 5.23
CA ASP A 669 -8.86 28.25 5.71
C ASP A 669 -7.78 28.48 4.63
N GLY A 670 -7.93 27.84 3.46
CA GLY A 670 -7.01 27.93 2.33
C GLY A 670 -5.72 27.12 2.52
N LEU A 671 -5.70 26.16 3.46
CA LEU A 671 -4.48 25.47 3.88
C LEU A 671 -4.48 24.01 3.44
N ASP A 672 -3.31 23.53 2.99
CA ASP A 672 -3.11 22.09 2.69
C ASP A 672 -2.85 21.32 3.99
N PRO A 673 -3.67 20.31 4.35
CA PRO A 673 -3.44 19.46 5.52
C PRO A 673 -2.05 18.81 5.57
N ALA A 674 -1.41 18.61 4.42
CA ALA A 674 -0.04 18.10 4.34
C ALA A 674 0.99 19.04 5.00
N LEU A 675 0.75 20.36 4.91
CA LEU A 675 1.67 21.40 5.36
C LEU A 675 1.38 21.88 6.80
N MET A 676 0.31 21.41 7.42
CA MET A 676 -0.06 21.80 8.78
C MET A 676 0.82 21.10 9.83
N GLU A 677 1.35 21.84 10.80
CA GLU A 677 2.28 21.29 11.81
C GLU A 677 1.60 20.83 13.10
N SER A 678 0.69 21.65 13.65
CA SER A 678 0.14 21.38 14.98
C SER A 678 -0.92 20.28 14.95
N LYS A 679 -1.04 19.55 16.07
CA LYS A 679 -2.15 18.62 16.30
C LYS A 679 -3.49 19.34 16.50
N ASP A 680 -3.43 20.61 16.90
CA ASP A 680 -4.60 21.43 17.21
C ASP A 680 -5.19 22.13 15.97
N GLY A 681 -4.74 21.76 14.76
CA GLY A 681 -5.18 22.39 13.51
C GLY A 681 -4.52 23.74 13.21
N ASN A 682 -3.50 24.14 13.96
CA ASN A 682 -2.72 25.34 13.63
C ASN A 682 -1.65 25.03 12.58
N VAL A 683 -1.42 25.99 11.68
CA VAL A 683 -0.37 25.91 10.64
C VAL A 683 1.01 25.69 11.26
N VAL A 684 1.32 26.42 12.33
CA VAL A 684 2.67 26.52 12.89
C VAL A 684 2.69 26.01 14.33
N ASP A 685 3.69 25.17 14.66
CA ASP A 685 3.98 24.82 16.05
C ASP A 685 4.89 25.87 16.71
N PHE A 686 4.28 26.93 17.25
CA PHE A 686 5.01 28.02 17.91
C PHE A 686 5.85 27.56 19.10
N LYS A 687 5.45 26.49 19.81
CA LYS A 687 6.22 25.97 20.96
C LYS A 687 7.53 25.37 20.46
N HIS A 688 7.44 24.57 19.41
CA HIS A 688 8.62 23.98 18.79
C HIS A 688 9.55 25.04 18.20
N ILE A 689 9.02 26.03 17.48
CA ILE A 689 9.84 27.10 16.89
C ILE A 689 10.57 27.91 17.96
N LEU A 690 9.87 28.27 19.04
CA LEU A 690 10.50 28.99 20.16
C LEU A 690 11.64 28.18 20.78
N GLU A 691 11.44 26.88 20.95
CA GLU A 691 12.47 25.97 21.45
C GLU A 691 13.64 25.82 20.47
N HIS A 692 13.37 25.72 19.17
CA HIS A 692 14.41 25.68 18.15
C HIS A 692 15.28 26.93 18.22
N ILE A 693 14.67 28.13 18.17
CA ILE A 693 15.41 29.40 18.20
C ILE A 693 16.26 29.51 19.48
N ARG A 694 15.71 29.17 20.65
CA ARG A 694 16.43 29.25 21.94
C ARG A 694 17.66 28.36 22.01
N ASN A 695 17.68 27.25 21.28
CA ASN A 695 18.75 26.25 21.35
C ASN A 695 19.75 26.34 20.17
N THR A 696 19.37 27.03 19.09
CA THR A 696 20.23 27.23 17.90
C THR A 696 21.08 28.49 18.00
N VAL A 697 20.63 29.51 18.74
CA VAL A 697 21.39 30.72 19.11
C VAL A 697 22.36 30.37 20.24
#